data_AF-A0A2K4WQK8-F1
#
_entry.id   AF-A0A2K4WQK8-F1
#
_cell.length_a   1.000
_cell.length_b   1.000
_cell.length_c   1.000
_cell.angle_alpha   90.00
_cell.angle_beta   90.00
_cell.angle_gamma   90.00
#
_symmetry.space_group_name_H-M   'P 1'
#
loop_
_entity.id
_entity.type
_entity.pdbx_description
1 polymer ?
#
loop_
_entity_poly.entity_id
_entity_poly.type
_entity_poly.pdbx_seq_one_letter_code
_entity_poly.pdbx_strand_id
1 'polypeptide(L)'
;MNGADEYAVAQGNTRLIPNLNTTCKMEVPADLPGVVIFLHGVNDPGASYESVETGLCQGVNERLDRPDLVAGRYGEKYKEAGDVPYEKRDSDQKAMLDDPDTYLYRRNASDPKTHSLMIPFYWGHRATPDQIKRDDAGDPFRMRNQFQDINGNRLDRHFAKAGGFIANATNNIPDVYGEGFRPNLKSIALETFKPDNALYFGHSPARHYCVLAAHRLAMLIREIRRVSPDETITIMGHSQGTIVTLLAQALLVDGGDRCADTFIMVDTPYCVLPGNTPKDQDTFSTLVGIVTAITNMPHTQPAMSELRDAKTYCGRSGSRWSPTQGIRKNKVGSMTVFPERDNRGKVYLYFCPDDTTVSLDDVQGIGTYGMPDALPDGRMAMMVLQQLRFYQRMWTKRHRYGEAILIGKTPQPELMRATGEARYPGSSFGAGMIARASILEGQERLINAEALTPPHEPEMFGGEASRGTPTTSGLDRPDDVAKGVALGKDEATFMWVRMPSEYDSPNMSQQEAQNAFNALSNDPENHTRALRKIKSTTNSSSHHEREETPREARERMEKNPDAWSENSYHSGLLRSPENHRWVTAMDIAIGQAKCLDDPAMRDVLIAIADWKIDKKVFEHIEKLPGWVRLSNKAQALVKASNDYYVKGKFPPSSLVPLTPPPLVGPALNAGAVE
;
A
#
# COMPACT_ATOMS: atom_id res chain seq x y z
N MET A 1 12.61 35.51 -2.64
CA MET A 1 12.71 36.19 -1.33
C MET A 1 11.41 35.90 -0.58
N ASN A 2 11.34 35.16 0.52
CA ASN A 2 12.30 34.52 1.42
C ASN A 2 11.71 33.17 1.88
N GLY A 3 12.55 32.23 2.34
CA GLY A 3 12.10 31.24 3.32
C GLY A 3 12.26 29.76 2.98
N ALA A 4 13.34 29.37 2.32
CA ALA A 4 14.05 28.18 2.78
C ALA A 4 15.41 28.69 3.27
N ASP A 5 15.39 29.42 4.38
CA ASP A 5 16.60 29.51 5.18
C ASP A 5 16.82 28.08 5.67
N GLU A 6 17.80 27.42 5.07
CA GLU A 6 18.17 26.04 5.31
C GLU A 6 18.43 25.85 6.82
N TYR A 7 17.83 24.81 7.40
CA TYR A 7 17.81 24.58 8.83
C TYR A 7 19.16 24.04 9.31
N ALA A 8 19.90 24.85 10.07
CA ALA A 8 21.22 24.49 10.58
C ALA A 8 21.19 24.21 12.09
N VAL A 9 21.60 23.00 12.50
CA VAL A 9 21.73 22.64 13.93
C VAL A 9 23.10 22.95 14.54
N ALA A 10 24.11 23.21 13.69
CA ALA A 10 25.42 23.68 14.08
C ALA A 10 26.06 24.52 12.95
N GLN A 11 26.95 25.43 13.32
CA GLN A 11 27.77 26.23 12.40
C GLN A 11 29.23 26.15 12.82
N GLY A 12 30.13 26.00 11.84
CA GLY A 12 31.57 25.95 12.07
C GLY A 12 32.34 26.82 11.07
N ASN A 13 33.51 27.30 11.48
CA ASN A 13 34.45 28.01 10.60
C ASN A 13 35.55 27.04 10.15
N THR A 14 35.80 26.94 8.84
CA THR A 14 36.87 26.08 8.31
C THR A 14 37.79 26.83 7.34
N ARG A 15 39.06 26.40 7.28
CA ARG A 15 40.14 26.95 6.42
C ARG A 15 40.48 26.04 5.22
N LEU A 16 39.57 25.15 4.82
CA LEU A 16 39.87 24.09 3.86
C LEU A 16 39.94 24.54 2.39
N ILE A 17 39.66 25.81 2.07
CA ILE A 17 39.74 26.34 0.70
C ILE A 17 40.87 27.39 0.64
N PRO A 18 41.99 27.10 -0.06
CA PRO A 18 43.07 28.07 -0.26
C PRO A 18 42.52 29.37 -0.87
N ASN A 19 42.88 30.52 -0.30
CA ASN A 19 42.45 31.88 -0.70
C ASN A 19 40.97 32.23 -0.45
N LEU A 20 40.22 31.43 0.31
CA LEU A 20 38.90 31.85 0.79
C LEU A 20 39.05 32.70 2.06
N ASN A 21 38.92 34.02 1.93
CA ASN A 21 39.04 34.98 3.04
C ASN A 21 37.67 35.30 3.68
N THR A 22 36.60 34.58 3.31
CA THR A 22 35.23 34.77 3.78
C THR A 22 34.78 33.57 4.60
N THR A 23 34.03 33.82 5.68
CA THR A 23 33.38 32.77 6.46
C THR A 23 32.42 31.98 5.58
N CYS A 24 32.69 30.69 5.40
CA CYS A 24 31.75 29.76 4.76
C CYS A 24 30.97 29.04 5.86
N LYS A 25 29.64 29.16 5.84
CA LYS A 25 28.77 28.37 6.71
C LYS A 25 28.68 26.97 6.13
N MET A 26 29.06 25.97 6.91
CA MET A 26 28.75 24.58 6.62
C MET A 26 27.57 24.18 7.50
N GLU A 27 26.48 23.76 6.85
CA GLU A 27 25.25 23.38 7.52
C GLU A 27 25.21 21.86 7.68
N VAL A 28 24.81 21.43 8.87
CA VAL A 28 24.59 20.02 9.18
C VAL A 28 23.08 19.85 9.34
N PRO A 29 22.42 18.98 8.55
CA PRO A 29 21.00 18.70 8.74
C PRO A 29 20.77 18.03 10.09
N ALA A 30 19.56 18.16 10.63
CA ALA A 30 19.20 17.43 11.84
C ALA A 30 19.07 15.93 11.56
N ASP A 31 19.53 15.11 12.51
CA ASP A 31 19.31 13.67 12.49
C ASP A 31 17.81 13.35 12.40
N LEU A 32 17.45 12.29 11.68
CA LEU A 32 16.07 11.88 11.50
C LEU A 32 15.46 11.32 12.81
N PRO A 33 14.19 11.63 13.11
CA PRO A 33 13.58 11.35 14.40
C PRO A 33 13.01 9.93 14.52
N GLY A 34 13.51 8.96 13.74
CA GLY A 34 12.99 7.59 13.64
C GLY A 34 12.83 7.12 12.20
N VAL A 35 12.53 5.84 12.02
CA VAL A 35 12.31 5.19 10.72
C VAL A 35 10.84 4.82 10.61
N VAL A 36 10.18 5.21 9.52
CA VAL A 36 8.83 4.76 9.17
C VAL A 36 8.91 3.86 7.95
N ILE A 37 8.56 2.59 8.08
CA ILE A 37 8.44 1.69 6.93
C ILE A 37 6.97 1.63 6.53
N PHE A 38 6.65 2.00 5.28
CA PHE A 38 5.29 1.91 4.75
C PHE A 38 5.18 0.77 3.73
N LEU A 39 4.18 -0.10 3.93
CA LEU A 39 3.81 -1.18 3.01
C LEU A 39 2.34 -1.07 2.65
N HIS A 40 2.02 -1.10 1.37
CA HIS A 40 0.64 -1.13 0.90
C HIS A 40 0.08 -2.57 0.76
N GLY A 41 -1.17 -2.68 0.29
CA GLY A 41 -1.93 -3.91 0.11
C GLY A 41 -1.71 -4.68 -1.19
N VAL A 42 -2.78 -5.22 -1.76
CA VAL A 42 -2.77 -5.98 -3.03
C VAL A 42 -2.98 -5.07 -4.22
N ASN A 43 -2.53 -5.49 -5.41
CA ASN A 43 -2.82 -4.84 -6.70
C ASN A 43 -2.52 -3.34 -6.74
N ASP A 44 -1.50 -2.88 -6.03
CA ASP A 44 -1.12 -1.48 -6.07
C ASP A 44 0.43 -1.37 -6.16
N PRO A 45 0.98 -0.61 -7.12
CA PRO A 45 2.42 -0.46 -7.27
C PRO A 45 3.03 0.70 -6.46
N GLY A 46 2.22 1.47 -5.75
CA GLY A 46 2.66 2.57 -4.88
C GLY A 46 1.75 3.79 -4.81
N ALA A 47 0.47 3.69 -5.14
CA ALA A 47 -0.45 4.80 -5.37
C ALA A 47 -0.57 5.78 -4.18
N SER A 48 -0.57 5.26 -2.94
CA SER A 48 -0.71 6.11 -1.74
C SER A 48 0.61 6.63 -1.16
N TYR A 49 1.77 6.20 -1.67
CA TYR A 49 3.05 6.49 -1.03
C TYR A 49 3.38 7.98 -1.00
N GLU A 50 3.07 8.70 -2.09
CA GLU A 50 3.28 10.15 -2.18
C GLU A 50 2.45 10.89 -1.12
N SER A 51 1.18 10.55 -0.98
CA SER A 51 0.28 11.17 0.01
C SER A 51 0.72 10.90 1.44
N VAL A 52 1.09 9.65 1.73
CA VAL A 52 1.58 9.21 3.05
C VAL A 52 2.88 9.93 3.41
N GLU A 53 3.88 9.92 2.52
CA GLU A 53 5.19 10.52 2.80
C GLU A 53 5.08 12.05 2.95
N THR A 54 4.31 12.71 2.09
CA THR A 54 4.09 14.16 2.13
C THR A 54 3.49 14.57 3.48
N GLY A 55 2.40 13.90 3.88
CA GLY A 55 1.73 14.20 5.12
C GLY A 55 2.56 13.84 6.36
N LEU A 56 3.28 12.72 6.34
CA LEU A 56 4.19 12.33 7.43
C LEU A 56 5.31 13.36 7.62
N CYS A 57 6.04 13.73 6.58
CA CYS A 57 7.12 14.71 6.69
C CYS A 57 6.60 16.05 7.21
N GLN A 58 5.47 16.53 6.67
CA GLN A 58 4.87 17.78 7.15
C GLN A 58 4.37 17.69 8.59
N GLY A 59 3.68 16.61 8.96
CA GLY A 59 3.16 16.41 10.31
C GLY A 59 4.26 16.27 11.34
N VAL A 60 5.36 15.59 11.02
CA VAL A 60 6.50 15.43 11.92
C VAL A 60 7.29 16.73 12.06
N ASN A 61 7.42 17.51 10.98
CA ASN A 61 7.91 18.88 11.05
C ASN A 61 7.11 19.71 12.08
N GLU A 62 5.79 19.66 11.99
CA GLU A 62 4.90 20.37 12.91
C GLU A 62 4.90 19.80 14.33
N ARG A 63 5.00 18.48 14.48
CA ARG A 63 5.06 17.79 15.78
C ARG A 63 6.34 18.13 16.52
N LEU A 64 7.48 18.10 15.83
CA LEU A 64 8.81 18.20 16.42
C LEU A 64 9.42 19.59 16.29
N ASP A 65 8.68 20.62 15.87
CA ASP A 65 9.18 21.98 15.65
C ASP A 65 10.37 22.03 14.66
N ARG A 66 10.26 21.28 13.57
CA ARG A 66 11.24 21.18 12.49
C ARG A 66 10.71 21.74 11.17
N PRO A 67 11.57 22.31 10.31
CA PRO A 67 11.16 22.78 8.98
C PRO A 67 11.79 21.99 7.83
N ASP A 68 12.59 20.96 8.10
CA ASP A 68 13.56 20.40 7.16
C ASP A 68 13.21 19.02 6.60
N LEU A 69 12.20 18.33 7.15
CA LEU A 69 11.74 17.07 6.55
C LEU A 69 11.03 17.33 5.23
N VAL A 70 11.48 16.67 4.17
CA VAL A 70 10.99 16.81 2.80
C VAL A 70 10.73 15.43 2.21
N ALA A 71 9.49 15.19 1.77
CA ALA A 71 9.08 13.94 1.14
C ALA A 71 9.77 13.71 -0.20
N GLY A 72 9.96 12.44 -0.56
CA GLY A 72 10.34 12.05 -1.91
C GLY A 72 9.27 12.41 -2.94
N ARG A 73 9.71 12.61 -4.19
CA ARG A 73 8.80 12.84 -5.33
C ARG A 73 8.52 11.54 -6.07
N TYR A 74 7.30 11.39 -6.58
CA TYR A 74 6.81 10.15 -7.17
C TYR A 74 6.31 10.36 -8.59
N GLY A 75 6.68 9.44 -9.49
CA GLY A 75 6.14 9.38 -10.85
C GLY A 75 6.52 10.53 -11.77
N GLU A 76 7.47 11.41 -11.38
CA GLU A 76 7.78 12.63 -12.14
C GLU A 76 8.18 12.33 -13.59
N LYS A 77 9.11 11.40 -13.81
CA LYS A 77 9.54 11.01 -15.15
C LYS A 77 8.41 10.40 -15.99
N TYR A 78 7.49 9.68 -15.35
CA TYR A 78 6.31 9.12 -16.02
C TYR A 78 5.37 10.23 -16.49
N LYS A 79 5.09 11.21 -15.61
CA LYS A 79 4.28 12.40 -15.92
C LYS A 79 4.93 13.21 -17.07
N GLU A 80 6.22 13.51 -16.96
CA GLU A 80 7.00 14.23 -17.98
C GLU A 80 6.96 13.53 -19.35
N ALA A 81 7.10 12.20 -19.38
CA ALA A 81 6.98 11.42 -20.62
C ALA A 81 5.56 11.48 -21.20
N GLY A 82 4.54 11.48 -20.32
CA GLY A 82 3.13 11.60 -20.68
C GLY A 82 2.79 12.91 -21.39
N ASP A 83 3.41 14.01 -20.97
CA ASP A 83 3.19 15.36 -21.53
C ASP A 83 3.78 15.54 -22.95
N VAL A 84 4.67 14.66 -23.38
CA VAL A 84 5.22 14.65 -24.74
C VAL A 84 4.21 13.99 -25.69
N PRO A 85 3.85 14.61 -26.84
CA PRO A 85 3.00 13.97 -27.85
C PRO A 85 3.58 12.65 -28.34
N TYR A 86 2.72 11.64 -28.56
CA TYR A 86 3.15 10.26 -28.85
C TYR A 86 4.15 10.15 -30.01
N GLU A 87 3.97 10.94 -31.08
CA GLU A 87 4.81 10.96 -32.28
C GLU A 87 6.21 11.53 -32.01
N LYS A 88 6.34 12.34 -30.95
CA LYS A 88 7.59 12.99 -30.54
C LYS A 88 8.30 12.24 -29.41
N ARG A 89 7.67 11.23 -28.81
CA ARG A 89 8.28 10.43 -27.75
C ARG A 89 9.44 9.60 -28.28
N ASP A 90 10.55 9.62 -27.56
CA ASP A 90 11.66 8.69 -27.82
C ASP A 90 11.31 7.25 -27.37
N SER A 91 12.23 6.31 -27.62
CA SER A 91 12.03 4.89 -27.27
C SER A 91 11.91 4.65 -25.77
N ASP A 92 12.64 5.41 -24.95
CA ASP A 92 12.69 5.23 -23.51
C ASP A 92 11.40 5.76 -22.87
N GLN A 93 10.90 6.89 -23.34
CA GLN A 93 9.60 7.46 -22.95
C GLN A 93 8.45 6.52 -23.33
N LYS A 94 8.50 5.92 -24.52
CA LYS A 94 7.49 4.92 -24.94
C LYS A 94 7.52 3.68 -24.06
N ALA A 95 8.71 3.13 -23.79
CA ALA A 95 8.87 1.97 -22.90
C ALA A 95 8.42 2.27 -21.46
N MET A 96 8.70 3.47 -20.96
CA MET A 96 8.29 3.90 -19.62
C MET A 96 6.76 3.97 -19.47
N LEU A 97 6.07 4.55 -20.45
CA LEU A 97 4.61 4.67 -20.44
C LEU A 97 3.89 3.35 -20.72
N ASP A 98 4.56 2.39 -21.36
CA ASP A 98 4.06 1.03 -21.56
C ASP A 98 4.15 0.17 -20.28
N ASP A 99 4.87 0.64 -19.25
CA ASP A 99 5.08 -0.06 -17.97
C ASP A 99 4.70 0.78 -16.73
N PRO A 100 3.42 1.14 -16.56
CA PRO A 100 2.97 1.96 -15.45
C PRO A 100 3.22 1.31 -14.08
N ASP A 101 3.18 -0.02 -13.96
CA ASP A 101 3.42 -0.75 -12.69
C ASP A 101 4.82 -0.48 -12.10
N THR A 102 5.82 -0.23 -12.96
CA THR A 102 7.17 0.12 -12.54
C THR A 102 7.32 1.62 -12.32
N TYR A 103 6.76 2.44 -13.20
CA TYR A 103 7.14 3.86 -13.34
C TYR A 103 6.12 4.87 -12.81
N LEU A 104 4.81 4.57 -12.83
CA LEU A 104 3.75 5.54 -12.49
C LEU A 104 3.90 6.11 -11.07
N TYR A 105 4.21 5.24 -10.11
CA TYR A 105 4.42 5.61 -8.70
C TYR A 105 5.85 5.41 -8.25
N ARG A 106 6.82 5.45 -9.17
CA ARG A 106 8.22 5.27 -8.81
C ARG A 106 8.72 6.48 -8.02
N ARG A 107 9.23 6.22 -6.81
CA ARG A 107 9.93 7.24 -6.02
C ARG A 107 11.24 7.65 -6.70
N ASN A 108 11.50 8.95 -6.77
CA ASN A 108 12.76 9.49 -7.26
C ASN A 108 13.84 9.34 -6.18
N ALA A 109 14.64 8.28 -6.28
CA ALA A 109 15.70 7.99 -5.31
C ALA A 109 16.91 8.94 -5.38
N SER A 110 17.00 9.80 -6.40
CA SER A 110 18.17 10.66 -6.65
C SER A 110 17.91 12.14 -6.39
N ASP A 111 16.74 12.50 -5.85
CA ASP A 111 16.43 13.89 -5.54
C ASP A 111 17.22 14.34 -4.29
N PRO A 112 18.21 15.25 -4.44
CA PRO A 112 19.03 15.69 -3.31
C PRO A 112 18.24 16.47 -2.26
N LYS A 113 17.02 16.93 -2.57
CA LYS A 113 16.15 17.63 -1.62
C LYS A 113 15.38 16.69 -0.70
N THR A 114 15.33 15.39 -1.00
CA THR A 114 14.59 14.43 -0.19
C THR A 114 15.27 14.25 1.16
N HIS A 115 14.55 14.56 2.24
CA HIS A 115 15.00 14.38 3.61
C HIS A 115 13.83 13.78 4.41
N SER A 116 13.67 12.46 4.30
CA SER A 116 12.47 11.76 4.75
C SER A 116 12.81 10.63 5.70
N LEU A 117 11.98 10.48 6.72
CA LEU A 117 12.00 9.36 7.66
C LEU A 117 11.37 8.09 7.08
N MET A 118 10.76 8.15 5.89
CA MET A 118 10.00 7.02 5.33
C MET A 118 10.86 6.14 4.41
N ILE A 119 10.87 4.83 4.66
CA ILE A 119 11.30 3.80 3.71
C ILE A 119 10.05 3.22 3.03
N PRO A 120 9.87 3.42 1.71
CA PRO A 120 8.84 2.74 0.97
C PRO A 120 9.22 1.27 0.77
N PHE A 121 8.34 0.34 1.16
CA PHE A 121 8.62 -1.09 1.02
C PHE A 121 7.63 -1.75 0.07
N TYR A 122 8.16 -2.22 -1.06
CA TYR A 122 7.38 -2.84 -2.12
C TYR A 122 7.52 -4.36 -2.06
N TRP A 123 6.45 -5.03 -2.51
CA TRP A 123 6.37 -6.48 -2.55
C TRP A 123 5.42 -6.93 -3.68
N GLY A 124 5.45 -8.21 -4.05
CA GLY A 124 4.56 -8.71 -5.09
C GLY A 124 4.86 -10.12 -5.57
N HIS A 125 4.02 -10.58 -6.49
CA HIS A 125 4.11 -11.89 -7.11
C HIS A 125 4.88 -11.82 -8.43
N ARG A 126 5.76 -12.80 -8.70
CA ARG A 126 6.42 -12.98 -9.99
C ARG A 126 6.14 -14.39 -10.50
N ALA A 127 5.56 -14.49 -11.71
CA ALA A 127 5.23 -15.77 -12.32
C ALA A 127 6.49 -16.56 -12.72
N THR A 128 6.47 -17.87 -12.59
CA THR A 128 7.52 -18.72 -13.19
C THR A 128 7.32 -18.82 -14.72
N PRO A 129 8.35 -19.14 -15.52
CA PRO A 129 8.23 -19.20 -16.97
C PRO A 129 7.11 -20.12 -17.49
N ASP A 130 6.83 -21.21 -16.77
CA ASP A 130 5.77 -22.18 -17.03
C ASP A 130 4.36 -21.69 -16.63
N GLN A 131 4.29 -20.67 -15.77
CA GLN A 131 3.03 -20.01 -15.40
C GLN A 131 2.66 -18.86 -16.35
N ILE A 132 3.55 -18.44 -17.24
CA ILE A 132 3.26 -17.40 -18.24
C ILE A 132 2.52 -18.03 -19.41
N LYS A 133 1.34 -17.49 -19.75
CA LYS A 133 0.56 -17.97 -20.90
C LYS A 133 1.33 -17.72 -22.19
N ARG A 134 1.32 -18.70 -23.10
CA ARG A 134 1.97 -18.64 -24.40
C ARG A 134 0.96 -18.70 -25.53
N ASP A 135 1.27 -18.07 -26.65
CA ASP A 135 0.52 -18.21 -27.89
C ASP A 135 0.98 -19.44 -28.69
N ASP A 136 0.39 -19.66 -29.87
CA ASP A 136 0.68 -20.80 -30.74
C ASP A 136 2.13 -20.81 -31.27
N ALA A 137 2.80 -19.65 -31.27
CA ALA A 137 4.22 -19.52 -31.64
C ALA A 137 5.17 -19.80 -30.46
N GLY A 138 4.65 -19.95 -29.24
CA GLY A 138 5.42 -20.12 -28.01
C GLY A 138 5.87 -18.79 -27.38
N ASP A 139 5.46 -17.66 -27.93
CA ASP A 139 5.75 -16.33 -27.39
C ASP A 139 4.79 -15.99 -26.23
N PRO A 140 5.17 -15.09 -25.30
CA PRO A 140 4.27 -14.69 -24.22
C PRO A 140 2.98 -14.06 -24.77
N PHE A 141 1.85 -14.67 -24.45
CA PHE A 141 0.54 -14.26 -24.93
C PHE A 141 0.18 -12.85 -24.44
N ARG A 142 -0.44 -12.05 -25.32
CA ARG A 142 -0.94 -10.70 -25.00
C ARG A 142 -2.45 -10.59 -25.20
N MET A 143 -3.19 -10.31 -24.13
CA MET A 143 -4.60 -9.89 -24.17
C MET A 143 -4.67 -8.37 -24.24
N ARG A 144 -5.14 -7.80 -25.36
CA ARG A 144 -5.24 -6.33 -25.55
C ARG A 144 -3.96 -5.61 -25.11
N ASN A 145 -2.82 -6.13 -25.58
CA ASN A 145 -1.46 -5.70 -25.24
C ASN A 145 -1.04 -5.89 -23.76
N GLN A 146 -1.71 -6.72 -22.97
CA GLN A 146 -1.34 -7.06 -21.58
C GLN A 146 -0.94 -8.53 -21.47
N PHE A 147 0.09 -8.83 -20.67
CA PHE A 147 0.50 -10.22 -20.45
C PHE A 147 -0.45 -10.92 -19.49
N GLN A 148 -0.56 -12.24 -19.62
CA GLN A 148 -1.36 -13.07 -18.72
C GLN A 148 -0.56 -14.26 -18.19
N ASP A 149 -0.90 -14.71 -16.99
CA ASP A 149 -0.57 -16.06 -16.57
C ASP A 149 -1.51 -17.09 -17.22
N ILE A 150 -1.19 -18.38 -17.06
CA ILE A 150 -1.98 -19.50 -17.60
C ILE A 150 -3.43 -19.53 -17.09
N ASN A 151 -3.74 -18.82 -16.01
CA ASN A 151 -5.06 -18.73 -15.40
C ASN A 151 -5.80 -17.46 -15.84
N GLY A 152 -5.25 -16.63 -16.73
CA GLY A 152 -5.88 -15.41 -17.22
C GLY A 152 -5.65 -14.17 -16.35
N ASN A 153 -4.85 -14.24 -15.28
CA ASN A 153 -4.53 -13.07 -14.47
C ASN A 153 -3.55 -12.15 -15.22
N ARG A 154 -3.83 -10.84 -15.22
CA ARG A 154 -2.94 -9.85 -15.84
C ARG A 154 -1.61 -9.75 -15.11
N LEU A 155 -0.51 -9.81 -15.87
CA LEU A 155 0.87 -9.56 -15.43
C LEU A 155 1.43 -8.28 -16.07
N ASP A 156 2.34 -7.61 -15.38
CA ASP A 156 3.07 -6.44 -15.87
C ASP A 156 4.15 -6.80 -16.92
N ARG A 157 4.93 -5.82 -17.39
CA ARG A 157 6.01 -6.03 -18.38
C ARG A 157 7.16 -6.89 -17.90
N HIS A 158 7.25 -7.10 -16.59
CA HIS A 158 8.19 -7.99 -15.94
C HIS A 158 7.56 -9.34 -15.58
N PHE A 159 6.35 -9.64 -16.08
CA PHE A 159 5.57 -10.83 -15.76
C PHE A 159 5.32 -10.98 -14.24
N ALA A 160 5.12 -9.83 -13.59
CA ALA A 160 4.93 -9.66 -12.16
C ALA A 160 3.59 -8.97 -11.85
N LYS A 161 3.27 -8.92 -10.56
CA LYS A 161 2.11 -8.24 -10.00
C LYS A 161 2.47 -7.62 -8.65
N ALA A 162 2.61 -6.29 -8.62
CA ALA A 162 2.84 -5.55 -7.38
C ALA A 162 1.68 -5.75 -6.37
N GLY A 163 2.01 -6.01 -5.11
CA GLY A 163 1.07 -6.40 -4.05
C GLY A 163 0.42 -7.78 -4.23
N GLY A 164 0.59 -8.45 -5.38
CA GLY A 164 -0.16 -9.64 -5.74
C GLY A 164 -1.60 -9.34 -6.19
N PHE A 165 -2.40 -10.39 -6.38
CA PHE A 165 -3.75 -10.29 -6.94
C PHE A 165 -4.81 -10.00 -5.87
N ILE A 166 -5.81 -9.17 -6.20
CA ILE A 166 -6.92 -8.83 -5.29
C ILE A 166 -7.63 -10.10 -4.80
N ALA A 167 -8.01 -10.98 -5.72
CA ALA A 167 -8.68 -12.24 -5.39
C ALA A 167 -7.84 -13.14 -4.46
N ASN A 168 -6.52 -12.95 -4.43
CA ASN A 168 -5.62 -13.76 -3.62
C ASN A 168 -5.36 -13.20 -2.21
N ALA A 169 -6.04 -12.12 -1.81
CA ALA A 169 -6.02 -11.63 -0.44
C ALA A 169 -6.51 -12.73 0.55
N THR A 170 -6.09 -12.62 1.80
CA THR A 170 -6.52 -13.51 2.90
C THR A 170 -6.65 -12.72 4.20
N ASN A 171 -7.41 -13.24 5.15
CA ASN A 171 -7.67 -12.60 6.44
C ASN A 171 -6.80 -13.16 7.58
N ASN A 172 -5.81 -14.01 7.31
CA ASN A 172 -5.00 -14.65 8.34
C ASN A 172 -3.58 -14.98 7.83
N ILE A 173 -2.66 -15.20 8.77
CA ILE A 173 -1.26 -15.53 8.43
C ILE A 173 -1.12 -16.97 7.89
N PRO A 174 -1.73 -18.02 8.47
CA PRO A 174 -1.56 -19.40 7.97
C PRO A 174 -1.83 -19.57 6.48
N ASP A 175 -2.86 -18.91 5.94
CA ASP A 175 -3.20 -18.98 4.52
C ASP A 175 -2.11 -18.42 3.59
N VAL A 176 -1.23 -17.54 4.07
CA VAL A 176 -0.13 -17.03 3.24
C VAL A 176 0.90 -18.12 2.89
N TYR A 177 0.92 -19.22 3.66
CA TYR A 177 1.70 -20.42 3.39
C TYR A 177 0.98 -21.43 2.48
N GLY A 178 -0.32 -21.22 2.24
CA GLY A 178 -1.18 -22.14 1.51
C GLY A 178 -1.22 -21.92 0.01
N GLU A 179 -2.16 -22.63 -0.62
CA GLU A 179 -2.51 -22.46 -2.03
C GLU A 179 -3.07 -21.05 -2.28
N GLY A 180 -3.20 -20.67 -3.56
CA GLY A 180 -3.88 -19.45 -3.95
C GLY A 180 -5.40 -19.57 -3.92
N PHE A 181 -6.07 -18.44 -4.15
CA PHE A 181 -7.52 -18.41 -4.35
C PHE A 181 -7.97 -19.33 -5.48
N ARG A 182 -9.05 -20.08 -5.23
CA ARG A 182 -9.75 -20.90 -6.22
C ARG A 182 -11.20 -20.43 -6.34
N PRO A 183 -11.71 -20.16 -7.56
CA PRO A 183 -13.08 -19.70 -7.74
C PRO A 183 -14.09 -20.76 -7.28
N ASN A 184 -15.19 -20.32 -6.68
CA ASN A 184 -16.29 -21.17 -6.27
C ASN A 184 -17.61 -20.65 -6.88
N LEU A 185 -18.72 -21.37 -6.68
CA LEU A 185 -20.02 -20.99 -7.24
C LEU A 185 -20.45 -19.56 -6.86
N LYS A 186 -20.10 -19.08 -5.65
CA LYS A 186 -20.43 -17.72 -5.21
C LYS A 186 -19.61 -16.67 -5.96
N SER A 187 -18.29 -16.87 -6.09
CA SER A 187 -17.42 -15.91 -6.79
C SER A 187 -17.73 -15.86 -8.29
N ILE A 188 -18.05 -17.02 -8.90
CA ILE A 188 -18.49 -17.11 -10.30
C ILE A 188 -19.82 -16.37 -10.48
N ALA A 189 -20.78 -16.57 -9.58
CA ALA A 189 -22.04 -15.85 -9.63
C ALA A 189 -21.83 -14.32 -9.47
N LEU A 190 -20.99 -13.88 -8.54
CA LEU A 190 -20.68 -12.47 -8.35
C LEU A 190 -20.10 -11.85 -9.62
N GLU A 191 -19.12 -12.50 -10.24
CA GLU A 191 -18.51 -12.03 -11.48
C GLU A 191 -19.50 -12.00 -12.65
N THR A 192 -20.46 -12.93 -12.69
CA THR A 192 -21.50 -12.98 -13.72
C THR A 192 -22.56 -11.89 -13.55
N PHE A 193 -23.03 -11.66 -12.32
CA PHE A 193 -24.13 -10.73 -12.04
C PHE A 193 -23.66 -9.29 -11.82
N LYS A 194 -22.39 -9.08 -11.47
CA LYS A 194 -21.76 -7.76 -11.28
C LYS A 194 -20.37 -7.75 -11.93
N PRO A 195 -20.29 -7.79 -13.26
CA PRO A 195 -19.01 -7.75 -13.95
C PRO A 195 -18.34 -6.41 -13.66
N ASP A 196 -17.11 -6.49 -13.15
CA ASP A 196 -16.20 -5.37 -13.02
C ASP A 196 -14.98 -5.67 -13.90
N ASN A 197 -14.63 -4.74 -14.78
CA ASN A 197 -13.49 -4.90 -15.66
C ASN A 197 -12.17 -4.85 -14.86
N ALA A 198 -12.12 -4.16 -13.72
CA ALA A 198 -10.93 -4.02 -12.89
C ALA A 198 -10.75 -5.16 -11.86
N LEU A 199 -11.72 -6.07 -11.72
CA LEU A 199 -11.67 -7.21 -10.80
C LEU A 199 -11.71 -8.53 -11.57
N TYR A 200 -10.85 -9.47 -11.20
CA TYR A 200 -10.80 -10.79 -11.80
C TYR A 200 -10.74 -11.86 -10.70
N PHE A 201 -11.70 -12.77 -10.69
CA PHE A 201 -11.79 -13.87 -9.71
C PHE A 201 -11.40 -15.21 -10.35
N GLY A 202 -10.25 -15.25 -11.03
CA GLY A 202 -9.65 -16.48 -11.54
C GLY A 202 -8.79 -17.23 -10.52
N HIS A 203 -8.30 -18.41 -10.92
CA HIS A 203 -7.34 -19.16 -10.11
C HIS A 203 -6.08 -18.32 -9.88
N SER A 204 -5.69 -18.15 -8.62
CA SER A 204 -4.50 -17.39 -8.24
C SER A 204 -3.32 -18.30 -7.88
N PRO A 205 -2.06 -17.84 -8.03
CA PRO A 205 -0.89 -18.60 -7.59
C PRO A 205 -0.82 -18.71 -6.06
N ALA A 206 0.02 -19.63 -5.57
CA ALA A 206 0.29 -19.77 -4.15
C ALA A 206 0.72 -18.44 -3.51
N ARG A 207 0.32 -18.23 -2.24
CA ARG A 207 0.51 -16.97 -1.53
C ARG A 207 1.93 -16.76 -0.97
N HIS A 208 2.87 -17.65 -1.31
CA HIS A 208 4.24 -17.65 -0.79
C HIS A 208 5.03 -16.35 -1.04
N TYR A 209 4.61 -15.54 -2.02
CA TYR A 209 5.18 -14.21 -2.20
C TYR A 209 4.94 -13.26 -1.01
N CYS A 210 3.87 -13.46 -0.24
CA CYS A 210 3.66 -12.80 1.06
C CYS A 210 4.69 -13.27 2.11
N VAL A 211 5.03 -14.56 2.11
CA VAL A 211 6.07 -15.13 3.01
C VAL A 211 7.43 -14.52 2.68
N LEU A 212 7.78 -14.45 1.39
CA LEU A 212 9.00 -13.76 0.93
C LEU A 212 9.01 -12.29 1.37
N ALA A 213 7.88 -11.58 1.20
CA ALA A 213 7.76 -10.19 1.63
C ALA A 213 8.00 -10.04 3.15
N ALA A 214 7.44 -10.92 3.97
CA ALA A 214 7.62 -10.89 5.42
C ALA A 214 9.07 -11.17 5.83
N HIS A 215 9.74 -12.14 5.19
CA HIS A 215 11.16 -12.40 5.40
C HIS A 215 12.04 -11.20 5.00
N ARG A 216 11.73 -10.53 3.88
CA ARG A 216 12.41 -9.31 3.45
C ARG A 216 12.20 -8.16 4.45
N LEU A 217 10.98 -7.99 4.97
CA LEU A 217 10.67 -6.96 5.96
C LEU A 217 11.40 -7.23 7.29
N ALA A 218 11.40 -8.48 7.77
CA ALA A 218 12.14 -8.87 8.97
C ALA A 218 13.67 -8.69 8.78
N MET A 219 14.19 -9.00 7.58
CA MET A 219 15.59 -8.70 7.24
C MET A 219 15.88 -7.19 7.28
N LEU A 220 15.01 -6.36 6.69
CA LEU A 220 15.19 -4.91 6.70
C LEU A 220 15.27 -4.35 8.14
N ILE A 221 14.39 -4.81 9.03
CA ILE A 221 14.37 -4.42 10.45
C ILE A 221 15.67 -4.80 11.16
N ARG A 222 16.18 -6.02 10.92
CA ARG A 222 17.46 -6.49 11.47
C ARG A 222 18.62 -5.64 10.97
N GLU A 223 18.66 -5.33 9.68
CA GLU A 223 19.74 -4.55 9.07
C GLU A 223 19.72 -3.08 9.51
N ILE A 224 18.54 -2.49 9.71
CA ILE A 224 18.40 -1.17 10.37
C ILE A 224 19.04 -1.23 11.76
N ARG A 225 18.66 -2.19 12.60
CA ARG A 225 19.16 -2.30 13.98
C ARG A 225 20.60 -2.80 14.09
N ARG A 226 21.17 -3.32 13.01
CA ARG A 226 22.60 -3.62 12.92
C ARG A 226 23.45 -2.35 12.78
N VAL A 227 22.90 -1.28 12.21
CA VAL A 227 23.56 0.04 12.22
C VAL A 227 23.61 0.57 13.65
N SER A 228 22.49 0.50 14.38
CA SER A 228 22.44 0.83 15.80
C SER A 228 21.35 0.03 16.51
N PRO A 229 21.61 -0.58 17.68
CA PRO A 229 20.58 -1.34 18.41
C PRO A 229 19.43 -0.44 18.90
N ASP A 230 19.61 0.88 18.93
CA ASP A 230 18.64 1.85 19.40
C ASP A 230 17.76 2.46 18.30
N GLU A 231 17.86 1.97 17.05
CA GLU A 231 16.97 2.45 15.98
C GLU A 231 15.50 2.26 16.35
N THR A 232 14.75 3.34 16.14
CA THR A 232 13.32 3.43 16.42
C THR A 232 12.54 3.24 15.14
N ILE A 233 11.75 2.16 15.06
CA ILE A 233 11.07 1.73 13.84
C ILE A 233 9.56 1.75 14.07
N THR A 234 8.86 2.55 13.28
CA THR A 234 7.42 2.44 13.08
C THR A 234 7.17 1.70 11.76
N ILE A 235 6.23 0.76 11.76
CA ILE A 235 5.72 0.15 10.52
C ILE A 235 4.26 0.57 10.36
N MET A 236 3.91 1.07 9.18
CA MET A 236 2.54 1.33 8.78
C MET A 236 2.21 0.36 7.64
N GLY A 237 1.38 -0.64 7.95
CA GLY A 237 0.91 -1.62 6.98
C GLY A 237 -0.53 -1.29 6.58
N HIS A 238 -0.84 -1.39 5.29
CA HIS A 238 -2.19 -1.24 4.78
C HIS A 238 -2.70 -2.54 4.15
N SER A 239 -3.96 -2.90 4.40
CA SER A 239 -4.62 -4.07 3.82
C SER A 239 -3.74 -5.34 3.95
N GLN A 240 -3.45 -6.08 2.88
CA GLN A 240 -2.54 -7.25 2.94
C GLN A 240 -1.12 -6.95 3.45
N GLY A 241 -0.63 -5.71 3.33
CA GLY A 241 0.62 -5.29 3.96
C GLY A 241 0.61 -5.45 5.49
N THR A 242 -0.57 -5.45 6.12
CA THR A 242 -0.71 -5.74 7.55
C THR A 242 -0.46 -7.21 7.87
N ILE A 243 -0.88 -8.15 7.01
CA ILE A 243 -0.62 -9.59 7.17
C ILE A 243 0.88 -9.87 7.00
N VAL A 244 1.50 -9.26 5.98
CA VAL A 244 2.97 -9.30 5.77
C VAL A 244 3.70 -8.77 7.01
N THR A 245 3.22 -7.66 7.59
CA THR A 245 3.84 -7.06 8.77
C THR A 245 3.68 -7.94 10.01
N LEU A 246 2.48 -8.47 10.28
CA LEU A 246 2.24 -9.40 11.39
C LEU A 246 3.16 -10.63 11.30
N LEU A 247 3.27 -11.23 10.11
CA LEU A 247 4.19 -12.35 9.90
C LEU A 247 5.65 -11.94 10.10
N ALA A 248 6.06 -10.76 9.62
CA ALA A 248 7.42 -10.27 9.85
C ALA A 248 7.73 -10.09 11.34
N GLN A 249 6.77 -9.60 12.15
CA GLN A 249 6.94 -9.52 13.60
C GLN A 249 7.07 -10.90 14.23
N ALA A 250 6.23 -11.87 13.84
CA ALA A 250 6.35 -13.25 14.32
C ALA A 250 7.71 -13.89 13.96
N LEU A 251 8.25 -13.59 12.78
CA LEU A 251 9.59 -14.03 12.35
C LEU A 251 10.75 -13.35 13.10
N LEU A 252 10.54 -12.13 13.61
CA LEU A 252 11.50 -11.47 14.50
C LEU A 252 11.48 -12.13 15.88
N VAL A 253 10.30 -12.41 16.43
CA VAL A 253 10.14 -13.14 17.70
C VAL A 253 10.80 -14.51 17.65
N ASP A 254 10.53 -15.28 16.59
CA ASP A 254 11.15 -16.61 16.38
C ASP A 254 12.69 -16.54 16.28
N GLY A 255 13.21 -15.45 15.71
CA GLY A 255 14.65 -15.18 15.63
C GLY A 255 15.28 -14.63 16.91
N GLY A 256 14.50 -14.33 17.96
CA GLY A 256 14.97 -13.64 19.16
C GLY A 256 15.30 -12.16 18.94
N ASP A 257 14.81 -11.57 17.86
CA ASP A 257 15.01 -10.16 17.51
C ASP A 257 13.90 -9.28 18.06
N ARG A 258 14.20 -8.00 18.29
CA ARG A 258 13.20 -7.01 18.71
C ARG A 258 12.19 -6.77 17.58
N CYS A 259 10.90 -6.68 17.91
CA CYS A 259 9.83 -6.23 17.00
C CYS A 259 9.93 -4.72 16.70
N ALA A 260 9.16 -4.21 15.75
CA ALA A 260 9.00 -2.76 15.54
C ALA A 260 8.55 -2.06 16.82
N ASP A 261 8.94 -0.81 17.01
CA ASP A 261 8.59 -0.01 18.19
C ASP A 261 7.13 0.46 18.12
N THR A 262 6.60 0.69 16.93
CA THR A 262 5.17 0.96 16.70
C THR A 262 4.68 0.22 15.47
N PHE A 263 3.46 -0.33 15.52
CA PHE A 263 2.77 -0.87 14.35
C PHE A 263 1.42 -0.18 14.16
N ILE A 264 1.21 0.40 12.98
CA ILE A 264 -0.07 1.00 12.55
C ILE A 264 -0.70 0.08 11.49
N MET A 265 -1.82 -0.54 11.84
CA MET A 265 -2.63 -1.42 11.00
C MET A 265 -3.72 -0.61 10.33
N VAL A 266 -3.66 -0.43 9.01
CA VAL A 266 -4.65 0.33 8.24
C VAL A 266 -5.50 -0.61 7.42
N ASP A 267 -6.83 -0.53 7.58
CA ASP A 267 -7.81 -1.32 6.80
C ASP A 267 -7.43 -2.81 6.73
N THR A 268 -6.93 -3.35 7.86
CA THR A 268 -6.42 -4.72 7.92
C THR A 268 -7.53 -5.75 7.62
N PRO A 269 -7.30 -6.70 6.71
CA PRO A 269 -8.23 -7.80 6.51
C PRO A 269 -8.10 -8.84 7.63
N TYR A 270 -7.16 -8.70 8.58
CA TYR A 270 -6.94 -9.69 9.63
C TYR A 270 -8.23 -9.96 10.42
N CYS A 271 -8.67 -11.22 10.45
CA CYS A 271 -9.90 -11.63 11.09
C CYS A 271 -9.62 -12.33 12.42
N VAL A 272 -10.35 -11.94 13.45
CA VAL A 272 -10.31 -12.54 14.79
C VAL A 272 -11.60 -13.28 15.15
N LEU A 273 -12.56 -13.34 14.22
CA LEU A 273 -13.86 -13.96 14.48
C LEU A 273 -13.77 -15.49 14.32
N PRO A 274 -14.19 -16.26 15.33
CA PRO A 274 -14.27 -17.72 15.23
C PRO A 274 -15.17 -18.15 14.07
N GLY A 275 -14.73 -19.13 13.28
CA GLY A 275 -15.48 -19.69 12.15
C GLY A 275 -15.26 -18.98 10.81
N ASN A 276 -14.63 -17.80 10.81
CA ASN A 276 -14.27 -17.05 9.59
C ASN A 276 -12.75 -17.11 9.32
N THR A 277 -12.05 -18.01 10.00
CA THR A 277 -10.62 -18.27 9.89
C THR A 277 -10.39 -19.77 9.66
N PRO A 278 -9.18 -20.20 9.21
CA PRO A 278 -8.91 -21.60 8.95
C PRO A 278 -9.21 -22.47 10.18
N LYS A 279 -9.71 -23.67 9.94
CA LYS A 279 -10.04 -24.63 10.99
C LYS A 279 -8.80 -24.87 11.88
N ASP A 280 -9.03 -24.96 13.19
CA ASP A 280 -8.00 -25.23 14.21
C ASP A 280 -6.94 -24.12 14.40
N GLN A 281 -7.19 -22.91 13.87
CA GLN A 281 -6.34 -21.73 14.06
C GLN A 281 -6.95 -20.75 15.06
N ASP A 282 -6.12 -20.25 15.97
CA ASP A 282 -6.49 -19.18 16.91
C ASP A 282 -5.82 -17.86 16.51
N THR A 283 -6.45 -17.18 15.55
CA THR A 283 -5.96 -15.90 15.04
C THR A 283 -6.00 -14.79 16.09
N PHE A 284 -6.92 -14.84 17.06
CA PHE A 284 -6.97 -13.86 18.15
C PHE A 284 -5.77 -14.03 19.08
N SER A 285 -5.47 -15.26 19.52
CA SER A 285 -4.29 -15.53 20.36
C SER A 285 -2.97 -15.21 19.64
N THR A 286 -2.91 -15.48 18.33
CA THR A 286 -1.76 -15.11 17.48
C THR A 286 -1.57 -13.58 17.49
N LEU A 287 -2.66 -12.81 17.31
CA LEU A 287 -2.61 -11.35 17.36
C LEU A 287 -2.17 -10.85 18.74
N VAL A 288 -2.73 -11.41 19.81
CA VAL A 288 -2.34 -11.08 21.19
C VAL A 288 -0.84 -11.34 21.40
N GLY A 289 -0.33 -12.50 20.99
CA GLY A 289 1.08 -12.83 21.13
C GLY A 289 2.01 -11.86 20.38
N ILE A 290 1.65 -11.47 19.15
CA ILE A 290 2.42 -10.48 18.37
C ILE A 290 2.33 -9.09 19.02
N VAL A 291 1.15 -8.65 19.46
CA VAL A 291 0.97 -7.37 20.14
C VAL A 291 1.78 -7.35 21.43
N THR A 292 1.74 -8.39 22.25
CA THR A 292 2.57 -8.53 23.46
C THR A 292 4.06 -8.43 23.13
N ALA A 293 4.54 -9.06 22.06
CA ALA A 293 5.94 -8.97 21.66
C ALA A 293 6.37 -7.54 21.28
N ILE A 294 5.45 -6.75 20.70
CA ILE A 294 5.69 -5.33 20.40
C ILE A 294 5.66 -4.47 21.67
N THR A 295 4.71 -4.71 22.58
CA THR A 295 4.34 -3.73 23.61
C THR A 295 4.84 -4.03 25.02
N ASN A 296 5.23 -5.27 25.33
CA ASN A 296 5.59 -5.68 26.70
C ASN A 296 6.92 -5.08 27.21
N MET A 297 7.89 -4.90 26.31
CA MET A 297 9.18 -4.27 26.65
C MET A 297 9.49 -3.13 25.65
N PRO A 298 8.81 -1.96 25.78
CA PRO A 298 9.08 -0.81 24.92
C PRO A 298 10.56 -0.40 25.02
N HIS A 299 11.24 -0.25 23.88
CA HIS A 299 12.62 0.22 23.87
C HIS A 299 12.69 1.68 24.31
N THR A 300 13.53 2.01 25.29
CA THR A 300 13.51 3.35 25.91
C THR A 300 14.63 4.28 25.45
N GLN A 301 15.55 3.79 24.60
CA GLN A 301 16.69 4.56 24.11
C GLN A 301 16.51 5.07 22.67
N PRO A 302 17.04 6.27 22.35
CA PRO A 302 17.46 7.29 23.30
C PRO A 302 16.28 7.76 24.17
N ALA A 303 16.54 8.31 25.35
CA ALA A 303 15.46 8.84 26.17
C ALA A 303 14.84 10.06 25.46
N MET A 304 13.51 10.24 25.58
CA MET A 304 12.80 11.34 24.92
C MET A 304 13.39 12.71 25.24
N SER A 305 13.88 12.90 26.48
CA SER A 305 14.55 14.14 26.94
C SER A 305 15.81 14.48 26.16
N GLU A 306 16.45 13.49 25.55
CA GLU A 306 17.69 13.67 24.81
C GLU A 306 17.44 14.03 23.35
N LEU A 307 16.25 13.83 22.80
CA LEU A 307 15.94 14.14 21.38
C LEU A 307 16.14 15.62 21.02
N ARG A 308 16.07 16.50 22.03
CA ARG A 308 16.32 17.94 21.89
C ARG A 308 17.80 18.33 22.01
N ASP A 309 18.66 17.46 22.54
CA ASP A 309 20.05 17.81 22.79
C ASP A 309 20.87 17.84 21.48
N ALA A 310 21.14 19.06 21.01
CA ALA A 310 21.94 19.29 19.82
C ALA A 310 23.38 18.77 19.93
N LYS A 311 23.95 18.63 21.15
CA LYS A 311 25.32 18.12 21.33
C LYS A 311 25.41 16.62 21.12
N THR A 312 24.34 15.89 21.41
CA THR A 312 24.35 14.43 21.41
C THR A 312 23.73 13.86 20.14
N TYR A 313 22.76 14.56 19.54
CA TYR A 313 21.93 14.00 18.48
C TYR A 313 21.58 14.97 17.33
N CYS A 314 22.41 16.00 17.11
CA CYS A 314 22.22 16.98 16.04
C CYS A 314 20.78 17.55 15.96
N GLY A 315 20.04 17.63 17.08
CA GLY A 315 18.71 18.26 17.13
C GLY A 315 17.57 17.52 16.41
N ARG A 316 17.24 16.28 16.82
CA ARG A 316 16.09 15.51 16.27
C ARG A 316 14.73 16.17 16.45
N SER A 317 14.64 17.11 17.40
CA SER A 317 13.51 18.01 17.60
C SER A 317 13.99 19.47 17.71
N GLY A 318 13.13 20.41 17.34
CA GLY A 318 13.30 21.83 17.52
C GLY A 318 13.08 22.34 18.95
N SER A 319 13.27 23.65 19.11
CA SER A 319 13.35 24.31 20.41
C SER A 319 12.01 24.40 21.17
N ARG A 320 10.88 24.36 20.45
CA ARG A 320 9.53 24.42 21.02
C ARG A 320 8.93 23.05 21.33
N TRP A 321 9.74 22.00 21.25
CA TRP A 321 9.36 20.65 21.61
C TRP A 321 9.97 20.23 22.96
N SER A 322 9.25 19.40 23.71
CA SER A 322 9.73 18.69 24.89
C SER A 322 9.13 17.28 24.96
N PRO A 323 9.65 16.39 25.82
CA PRO A 323 9.07 15.06 26.02
C PRO A 323 7.62 15.02 26.48
N THR A 324 7.07 16.16 26.93
CA THR A 324 5.72 16.26 27.49
C THR A 324 4.77 17.12 26.66
N GLN A 325 5.28 17.97 25.77
CA GLN A 325 4.45 18.85 24.95
C GLN A 325 5.16 19.30 23.67
N GLY A 326 4.36 19.61 22.65
CA GLY A 326 4.80 20.32 21.45
C GLY A 326 3.87 21.48 21.11
N ILE A 327 4.27 22.28 20.11
CA ILE A 327 3.50 23.43 19.66
C ILE A 327 3.40 23.37 18.13
N ARG A 328 2.18 23.40 17.61
CA ARG A 328 1.92 23.48 16.15
C ARG A 328 0.88 24.54 15.84
N LYS A 329 0.84 25.00 14.59
CA LYS A 329 -0.27 25.81 14.10
C LYS A 329 -1.51 24.92 13.96
N ASN A 330 -2.67 25.41 14.36
CA ASN A 330 -3.95 24.77 14.06
C ASN A 330 -4.41 25.13 12.62
N LYS A 331 -5.55 24.59 12.18
CA LYS A 331 -6.10 24.82 10.83
C LYS A 331 -6.40 26.30 10.52
N VAL A 332 -6.54 27.17 11.53
CA VAL A 332 -6.75 28.63 11.36
C VAL A 332 -5.46 29.45 11.53
N GLY A 333 -4.30 28.79 11.66
CA GLY A 333 -2.99 29.42 11.74
C GLY A 333 -2.52 29.82 13.15
N SER A 334 -3.37 29.69 14.18
CA SER A 334 -3.02 30.00 15.57
C SER A 334 -2.16 28.91 16.20
N MET A 335 -1.19 29.30 17.03
CA MET A 335 -0.37 28.33 17.77
C MET A 335 -1.20 27.60 18.83
N THR A 336 -1.09 26.28 18.85
CA THR A 336 -1.77 25.39 19.78
C THR A 336 -0.75 24.46 20.43
N VAL A 337 -0.78 24.39 21.76
CA VAL A 337 0.02 23.44 22.54
C VAL A 337 -0.71 22.10 22.57
N PHE A 338 0.03 21.01 22.39
CA PHE A 338 -0.50 19.65 22.49
C PHE A 338 0.39 18.80 23.41
N PRO A 339 -0.18 17.81 24.13
CA PRO A 339 0.61 16.87 24.92
C PRO A 339 1.40 15.93 24.02
N GLU A 340 2.70 15.77 24.31
CA GLU A 340 3.57 14.81 23.65
C GLU A 340 3.52 13.45 24.36
N ARG A 341 3.85 12.39 23.62
CA ARG A 341 3.76 11.00 24.06
C ARG A 341 4.88 10.17 23.46
N ASP A 342 5.36 9.20 24.23
CA ASP A 342 6.23 8.14 23.71
C ASP A 342 5.37 7.02 23.12
N ASN A 343 5.48 6.81 21.81
CA ASN A 343 4.71 5.79 21.09
C ASN A 343 5.45 4.46 20.93
N ARG A 344 6.67 4.33 21.49
CA ARG A 344 7.38 3.05 21.52
C ARG A 344 6.57 2.04 22.35
N GLY A 345 6.50 0.80 21.86
CA GLY A 345 5.66 -0.26 22.38
C GLY A 345 4.17 0.01 22.25
N LYS A 346 3.68 0.44 21.07
CA LYS A 346 2.25 0.62 20.80
C LYS A 346 1.81 -0.01 19.48
N VAL A 347 0.56 -0.44 19.43
CA VAL A 347 -0.10 -0.89 18.20
C VAL A 347 -1.37 -0.06 17.98
N TYR A 348 -1.54 0.46 16.78
CA TYR A 348 -2.72 1.25 16.39
C TYR A 348 -3.49 0.53 15.28
N LEU A 349 -4.80 0.38 15.44
CA LEU A 349 -5.73 -0.04 14.40
C LEU A 349 -6.48 1.17 13.86
N TYR A 350 -6.27 1.46 12.58
CA TYR A 350 -7.09 2.41 11.82
C TYR A 350 -8.09 1.60 11.02
N PHE A 351 -9.37 1.71 11.39
CA PHE A 351 -10.44 0.98 10.74
C PHE A 351 -11.46 1.94 10.11
N CYS A 352 -12.11 1.49 9.05
CA CYS A 352 -13.05 2.27 8.26
C CYS A 352 -14.37 1.51 8.04
N PRO A 353 -15.50 1.89 8.68
CA PRO A 353 -16.79 1.25 8.45
C PRO A 353 -17.41 1.57 7.07
N ASP A 354 -16.78 2.46 6.29
CA ASP A 354 -17.19 2.76 4.91
C ASP A 354 -16.44 1.90 3.88
N ASP A 355 -15.42 1.14 4.29
CA ASP A 355 -14.65 0.22 3.45
C ASP A 355 -15.53 -0.90 2.88
N THR A 356 -15.53 -1.02 1.56
CA THR A 356 -16.31 -2.01 0.82
C THR A 356 -15.52 -3.13 0.14
N THR A 357 -14.19 -3.07 0.14
CA THR A 357 -13.34 -3.98 -0.66
C THR A 357 -13.20 -5.35 0.00
N VAL A 358 -13.13 -5.41 1.33
CA VAL A 358 -12.92 -6.67 2.08
C VAL A 358 -14.21 -7.36 2.49
N SER A 359 -15.36 -6.92 2.01
CA SER A 359 -16.67 -7.44 2.46
C SER A 359 -17.19 -8.58 1.57
N LEU A 360 -16.50 -9.71 1.55
CA LEU A 360 -17.16 -11.01 1.37
C LEU A 360 -17.52 -11.53 2.78
N ASP A 361 -18.66 -12.21 2.96
CA ASP A 361 -19.14 -12.64 4.30
C ASP A 361 -18.10 -13.46 5.09
N ASP A 362 -17.19 -14.12 4.37
CA ASP A 362 -16.11 -14.96 4.88
C ASP A 362 -14.84 -14.14 5.28
N VAL A 363 -14.80 -12.82 5.02
CA VAL A 363 -13.65 -11.91 5.24
C VAL A 363 -14.06 -10.74 6.15
N GLN A 364 -14.48 -11.01 7.38
CA GLN A 364 -14.81 -9.98 8.37
C GLN A 364 -13.56 -9.48 9.11
N GLY A 365 -12.74 -8.68 8.42
CA GLY A 365 -11.51 -8.11 8.97
C GLY A 365 -11.75 -6.98 9.98
N ILE A 366 -10.90 -6.86 10.99
CA ILE A 366 -10.99 -5.79 12.00
C ILE A 366 -10.69 -4.39 11.41
N GLY A 367 -10.15 -4.31 10.19
CA GLY A 367 -9.96 -3.07 9.44
C GLY A 367 -11.24 -2.41 8.93
N THR A 368 -12.34 -3.15 8.79
CA THR A 368 -13.65 -2.55 8.48
C THR A 368 -14.48 -2.36 9.75
N TYR A 369 -14.45 -3.36 10.63
CA TYR A 369 -15.39 -3.47 11.74
C TYR A 369 -14.86 -3.01 13.10
N GLY A 370 -13.56 -2.68 13.20
CA GLY A 370 -12.89 -2.42 14.47
C GLY A 370 -12.79 -3.67 15.36
N MET A 371 -11.97 -3.61 16.40
CA MET A 371 -11.89 -4.65 17.41
C MET A 371 -13.10 -4.56 18.36
N PRO A 372 -13.95 -5.60 18.46
CA PRO A 372 -15.06 -5.61 19.41
C PRO A 372 -14.56 -5.85 20.85
N ASP A 373 -15.37 -5.44 21.82
CA ASP A 373 -15.08 -5.65 23.25
C ASP A 373 -14.92 -7.13 23.60
N ALA A 374 -15.81 -7.96 23.04
CA ALA A 374 -15.76 -9.41 23.12
C ALA A 374 -16.04 -10.06 21.76
N LEU A 375 -15.45 -11.23 21.55
CA LEU A 375 -15.72 -12.11 20.41
C LEU A 375 -17.00 -12.92 20.66
N PRO A 376 -17.62 -13.48 19.60
CA PRO A 376 -18.81 -14.34 19.73
C PRO A 376 -18.63 -15.57 20.63
N ASP A 377 -17.38 -16.04 20.81
CA ASP A 377 -17.05 -17.17 21.71
C ASP A 377 -16.83 -16.76 23.18
N GLY A 378 -17.06 -15.50 23.53
CA GLY A 378 -16.96 -14.98 24.89
C GLY A 378 -15.56 -14.48 25.30
N ARG A 379 -14.55 -14.55 24.43
CA ARG A 379 -13.22 -13.97 24.72
C ARG A 379 -13.27 -12.45 24.66
N MET A 380 -12.77 -11.77 25.69
CA MET A 380 -12.84 -10.32 25.86
C MET A 380 -11.77 -9.58 25.02
N ALA A 381 -11.92 -9.55 23.70
CA ALA A 381 -10.90 -9.12 22.76
C ALA A 381 -10.32 -7.72 23.01
N MET A 382 -11.11 -6.65 22.83
CA MET A 382 -10.61 -5.29 23.08
C MET A 382 -10.19 -5.10 24.54
N MET A 383 -10.85 -5.78 25.49
CA MET A 383 -10.48 -5.67 26.91
C MET A 383 -9.10 -6.23 27.22
N VAL A 384 -8.68 -7.31 26.56
CA VAL A 384 -7.32 -7.86 26.66
C VAL A 384 -6.34 -6.93 25.94
N LEU A 385 -6.64 -6.56 24.70
CA LEU A 385 -5.73 -5.80 23.85
C LEU A 385 -5.45 -4.38 24.39
N GLN A 386 -6.45 -3.69 24.97
CA GLN A 386 -6.22 -2.35 25.54
C GLN A 386 -5.21 -2.34 26.69
N GLN A 387 -5.10 -3.45 27.45
CA GLN A 387 -4.08 -3.60 28.51
C GLN A 387 -2.68 -3.79 27.92
N LEU A 388 -2.59 -4.19 26.65
CA LEU A 388 -1.36 -4.41 25.90
C LEU A 388 -1.01 -3.20 25.02
N ARG A 389 -1.47 -1.99 25.35
CA ARG A 389 -1.18 -0.76 24.58
C ARG A 389 -1.61 -0.88 23.10
N PHE A 390 -2.71 -1.59 22.86
CA PHE A 390 -3.40 -1.62 21.57
C PHE A 390 -4.48 -0.53 21.55
N TYR A 391 -4.45 0.29 20.51
CA TYR A 391 -5.30 1.45 20.34
C TYR A 391 -6.07 1.35 19.02
N GLN A 392 -7.28 1.88 18.95
CA GLN A 392 -8.00 1.98 17.68
C GLN A 392 -8.59 3.35 17.42
N ARG A 393 -8.60 3.75 16.13
CA ARG A 393 -9.21 4.96 15.59
C ARG A 393 -10.20 4.58 14.49
N MET A 394 -11.39 5.18 14.54
CA MET A 394 -12.40 5.05 13.48
C MET A 394 -12.22 6.16 12.45
N TRP A 395 -12.15 5.79 11.18
CA TRP A 395 -12.10 6.70 10.03
C TRP A 395 -13.38 6.56 9.23
N THR A 396 -14.13 7.64 9.03
CA THR A 396 -15.38 7.57 8.30
C THR A 396 -15.68 8.88 7.59
N LYS A 397 -16.33 8.79 6.45
CA LYS A 397 -16.82 9.96 5.71
C LYS A 397 -18.15 10.51 6.27
N ARG A 398 -18.76 9.79 7.23
CA ARG A 398 -20.10 10.09 7.74
C ARG A 398 -20.12 11.35 8.58
N HIS A 399 -21.24 12.06 8.47
CA HIS A 399 -21.57 13.20 9.31
C HIS A 399 -22.76 12.84 10.19
N ARG A 400 -22.76 13.31 11.43
CA ARG A 400 -23.87 13.20 12.38
C ARG A 400 -24.30 14.60 12.78
N TYR A 401 -25.60 14.89 12.63
CA TYR A 401 -26.15 16.23 12.88
C TYR A 401 -25.47 17.36 12.08
N GLY A 402 -25.03 17.05 10.85
CA GLY A 402 -24.30 17.99 9.97
C GLY A 402 -22.79 18.04 10.19
N GLU A 403 -22.29 17.48 11.30
CA GLU A 403 -20.89 17.55 11.70
C GLU A 403 -20.12 16.26 11.40
N ALA A 404 -18.86 16.39 11.01
CA ALA A 404 -17.99 15.23 10.80
C ALA A 404 -17.68 14.50 12.11
N ILE A 405 -17.47 13.19 12.02
CA ILE A 405 -17.01 12.40 13.17
C ILE A 405 -15.49 12.59 13.31
N LEU A 406 -15.10 13.42 14.28
CA LEU A 406 -13.70 13.80 14.48
C LEU A 406 -12.84 12.66 15.05
N ILE A 407 -11.62 12.57 14.55
CA ILE A 407 -10.56 11.68 15.02
C ILE A 407 -9.75 12.37 16.11
N GLY A 408 -9.41 11.63 17.17
CA GLY A 408 -8.64 12.17 18.28
C GLY A 408 -9.49 12.95 19.28
N LYS A 409 -10.79 12.64 19.39
CA LYS A 409 -11.58 12.98 20.57
C LYS A 409 -11.03 12.27 21.81
N THR A 410 -11.45 12.69 22.99
CA THR A 410 -11.20 11.95 24.24
C THR A 410 -11.67 10.50 24.07
N PRO A 411 -10.89 9.50 24.53
CA PRO A 411 -11.27 8.08 24.48
C PRO A 411 -12.70 7.83 24.96
N GLN A 412 -13.50 7.16 24.11
CA GLN A 412 -14.91 6.89 24.36
C GLN A 412 -15.44 5.80 23.42
N PRO A 413 -16.54 5.11 23.78
CA PRO A 413 -17.31 4.35 22.81
C PRO A 413 -17.82 5.24 21.68
N GLU A 414 -17.77 4.74 20.45
CA GLU A 414 -18.31 5.41 19.28
C GLU A 414 -19.22 4.46 18.52
N LEU A 415 -20.37 4.97 18.07
CA LEU A 415 -21.29 4.21 17.24
C LEU A 415 -20.66 3.92 15.87
N MET A 416 -20.65 2.65 15.48
CA MET A 416 -20.31 2.18 14.13
C MET A 416 -21.42 2.52 13.12
N ARG A 417 -22.66 2.56 13.60
CA ARG A 417 -23.84 2.92 12.81
C ARG A 417 -24.92 3.57 13.68
N ALA A 418 -25.24 4.82 13.36
CA ALA A 418 -26.38 5.53 13.96
C ALA A 418 -27.69 5.28 13.20
N THR A 419 -28.82 5.65 13.80
CA THR A 419 -30.14 5.59 13.18
C THR A 419 -30.17 6.35 11.86
N GLY A 420 -30.68 5.71 10.80
CA GLY A 420 -30.75 6.30 9.45
C GLY A 420 -29.46 6.17 8.62
N GLU A 421 -28.35 5.71 9.19
CA GLU A 421 -27.14 5.40 8.43
C GLU A 421 -27.26 4.04 7.71
N ALA A 422 -26.56 3.91 6.57
CA ALA A 422 -26.59 2.71 5.74
C ALA A 422 -26.17 1.46 6.55
N ARG A 423 -26.92 0.37 6.35
CA ARG A 423 -26.72 -0.91 7.05
C ARG A 423 -25.44 -1.64 6.64
N TYR A 424 -24.99 -1.42 5.41
CA TYR A 424 -23.80 -2.05 4.83
C TYR A 424 -22.74 -0.99 4.55
N PRO A 425 -21.45 -1.33 4.68
CA PRO A 425 -20.36 -0.44 4.26
C PRO A 425 -20.56 0.07 2.82
N GLY A 426 -20.19 1.34 2.56
CA GLY A 426 -20.23 2.03 1.26
C GLY A 426 -21.58 2.26 0.59
N SER A 427 -22.67 2.38 1.36
CA SER A 427 -23.93 3.03 0.95
C SER A 427 -24.76 2.43 -0.22
N SER A 428 -24.30 1.42 -0.97
CA SER A 428 -25.07 0.87 -2.09
C SER A 428 -26.05 -0.24 -1.67
N PHE A 429 -27.36 0.03 -1.80
CA PHE A 429 -28.47 -0.83 -1.39
C PHE A 429 -28.48 -2.20 -2.11
N GLY A 430 -27.96 -2.27 -3.34
CA GLY A 430 -28.02 -3.47 -4.18
C GLY A 430 -26.78 -4.37 -4.17
N ALA A 431 -25.60 -3.89 -3.75
CA ALA A 431 -24.39 -4.71 -3.61
C ALA A 431 -24.15 -5.19 -2.18
N GLY A 432 -24.57 -4.39 -1.19
CA GLY A 432 -24.41 -4.72 0.22
C GLY A 432 -25.15 -5.98 0.69
N MET A 433 -26.29 -6.31 0.08
CA MET A 433 -27.13 -7.44 0.54
C MET A 433 -26.63 -8.85 0.18
N ILE A 434 -25.69 -9.00 -0.76
CA ILE A 434 -25.32 -10.33 -1.30
C ILE A 434 -23.97 -10.83 -0.74
N ALA A 435 -23.15 -9.96 -0.16
CA ALA A 435 -21.78 -10.30 0.20
C ALA A 435 -21.25 -9.72 1.52
N ARG A 436 -21.97 -8.81 2.20
CA ARG A 436 -21.41 -8.01 3.32
C ARG A 436 -22.08 -8.31 4.66
N ALA A 437 -21.29 -8.48 5.71
CA ALA A 437 -21.82 -8.52 7.07
C ALA A 437 -22.37 -7.15 7.47
N SER A 438 -23.62 -7.12 7.94
CA SER A 438 -24.31 -5.88 8.29
C SER A 438 -23.80 -5.28 9.60
N ILE A 439 -23.65 -3.95 9.64
CA ILE A 439 -23.44 -3.23 10.91
C ILE A 439 -24.81 -2.98 11.53
N LEU A 440 -25.01 -3.51 12.73
CA LEU A 440 -26.27 -3.31 13.45
C LEU A 440 -26.37 -1.87 13.95
N GLU A 441 -27.59 -1.34 13.93
CA GLU A 441 -27.84 -0.02 14.50
C GLU A 441 -27.57 -0.07 16.01
N GLY A 442 -26.90 0.94 16.55
CA GLY A 442 -26.50 0.96 17.95
C GLY A 442 -25.24 0.14 18.27
N GLN A 443 -24.61 -0.51 17.28
CA GLN A 443 -23.35 -1.20 17.50
C GLN A 443 -22.23 -0.19 17.79
N GLU A 444 -21.52 -0.38 18.90
CA GLU A 444 -20.43 0.49 19.34
C GLU A 444 -19.06 -0.19 19.25
N ARG A 445 -18.01 0.64 19.20
CA ARG A 445 -16.62 0.24 19.40
C ARG A 445 -15.93 1.19 20.36
N LEU A 446 -15.11 0.67 21.26
CA LEU A 446 -14.26 1.50 22.10
C LEU A 446 -13.17 2.18 21.27
N ILE A 447 -13.24 3.50 21.10
CA ILE A 447 -12.17 4.29 20.48
C ILE A 447 -11.26 4.77 21.61
N ASN A 448 -10.15 4.07 21.83
CA ASN A 448 -9.25 4.31 22.97
C ASN A 448 -7.93 5.02 22.61
N ALA A 449 -7.66 5.25 21.32
CA ALA A 449 -6.45 5.96 20.90
C ALA A 449 -6.42 7.38 21.48
N GLU A 450 -5.23 7.90 21.77
CA GLU A 450 -5.12 9.15 22.52
C GLU A 450 -5.64 10.34 21.73
N ALA A 451 -6.16 11.32 22.46
CA ALA A 451 -6.73 12.54 21.90
C ALA A 451 -5.68 13.33 21.08
N LEU A 452 -6.16 14.07 20.10
CA LEU A 452 -5.37 14.99 19.29
C LEU A 452 -5.77 16.42 19.62
N THR A 453 -4.82 17.35 19.51
CA THR A 453 -5.08 18.76 19.79
C THR A 453 -4.68 19.61 18.58
N PRO A 454 -5.66 20.14 17.82
CA PRO A 454 -7.08 19.81 17.86
C PRO A 454 -7.37 18.37 17.33
N PRO A 455 -8.57 17.82 17.58
CA PRO A 455 -9.09 16.69 16.83
C PRO A 455 -9.15 16.99 15.33
N HIS A 456 -9.09 15.95 14.50
CA HIS A 456 -9.03 16.06 13.05
C HIS A 456 -10.31 15.56 12.38
N GLU A 457 -10.84 16.33 11.46
CA GLU A 457 -11.88 15.89 10.52
C GLU A 457 -11.24 15.02 9.43
N PRO A 458 -11.65 13.75 9.27
CA PRO A 458 -11.04 12.85 8.30
C PRO A 458 -11.31 13.28 6.85
N GLU A 459 -10.25 13.40 6.06
CA GLU A 459 -10.34 13.68 4.62
C GLU A 459 -10.43 12.37 3.84
N MET A 460 -11.65 11.88 3.59
CA MET A 460 -11.89 10.55 2.98
C MET A 460 -12.07 10.57 1.45
N PHE A 461 -12.21 11.76 0.86
CA PHE A 461 -12.55 11.95 -0.57
C PHE A 461 -11.33 12.28 -1.45
N GLY A 462 -10.11 12.15 -0.91
CA GLY A 462 -8.89 12.55 -1.60
C GLY A 462 -8.71 11.81 -2.92
N GLY A 463 -8.46 12.53 -4.02
CA GLY A 463 -8.16 11.95 -5.33
C GLY A 463 -9.35 11.39 -6.11
N GLU A 464 -10.60 11.53 -5.63
CA GLU A 464 -11.79 11.17 -6.41
C GLU A 464 -11.92 12.09 -7.64
N ALA A 465 -12.25 11.52 -8.80
CA ALA A 465 -12.50 12.27 -10.03
C ALA A 465 -13.86 13.00 -9.98
N SER A 466 -14.84 12.41 -9.31
CA SER A 466 -16.08 13.07 -8.90
C SER A 466 -16.26 12.91 -7.40
N ARG A 467 -16.25 14.03 -6.68
CA ARG A 467 -16.26 14.03 -5.21
C ARG A 467 -17.58 13.47 -4.68
N GLY A 468 -17.47 12.54 -3.74
CA GLY A 468 -18.60 11.96 -3.01
C GLY A 468 -19.17 12.91 -1.95
N THR A 469 -20.08 12.38 -1.16
CA THR A 469 -20.70 13.08 -0.03
C THR A 469 -20.62 12.23 1.24
N PRO A 470 -21.00 12.76 2.41
CA PRO A 470 -21.07 11.96 3.63
C PRO A 470 -21.96 10.71 3.52
N THR A 471 -22.91 10.68 2.57
CA THR A 471 -23.87 9.58 2.39
C THR A 471 -23.74 8.82 1.07
N THR A 472 -23.04 9.38 0.07
CA THR A 472 -22.84 8.74 -1.25
C THR A 472 -21.35 8.60 -1.57
N SER A 473 -20.97 7.52 -2.24
CA SER A 473 -19.58 7.36 -2.70
C SER A 473 -19.25 8.32 -3.83
N GLY A 474 -18.00 8.77 -3.90
CA GLY A 474 -17.46 9.45 -5.08
C GLY A 474 -17.10 8.45 -6.18
N LEU A 475 -16.63 8.97 -7.31
CA LEU A 475 -16.18 8.17 -8.44
C LEU A 475 -14.67 8.31 -8.63
N ASP A 476 -14.01 7.17 -8.79
CA ASP A 476 -12.60 7.06 -9.12
C ASP A 476 -12.40 6.83 -10.61
N ARG A 477 -11.58 7.69 -11.19
CA ARG A 477 -11.06 7.48 -12.55
C ARG A 477 -9.93 6.45 -12.47
N PRO A 478 -9.96 5.39 -13.30
CA PRO A 478 -8.90 4.39 -13.30
C PRO A 478 -7.57 5.03 -13.71
N ASP A 479 -6.51 4.75 -12.97
CA ASP A 479 -5.14 5.06 -13.38
C ASP A 479 -4.65 4.11 -14.50
N ASP A 480 -3.43 4.32 -14.99
CA ASP A 480 -2.90 3.53 -16.11
C ASP A 480 -2.65 2.06 -15.75
N VAL A 481 -2.46 1.74 -14.47
CA VAL A 481 -2.34 0.36 -13.97
C VAL A 481 -3.72 -0.30 -13.97
N ALA A 482 -4.75 0.36 -13.44
CA ALA A 482 -6.13 -0.10 -13.42
C ALA A 482 -6.69 -0.29 -14.84
N LYS A 483 -6.40 0.63 -15.77
CA LYS A 483 -6.70 0.46 -17.21
C LYS A 483 -6.01 -0.79 -17.76
N GLY A 484 -4.75 -1.04 -17.40
CA GLY A 484 -4.02 -2.25 -17.76
C GLY A 484 -4.66 -3.53 -17.21
N VAL A 485 -5.16 -3.50 -15.97
CA VAL A 485 -5.92 -4.62 -15.39
C VAL A 485 -7.18 -4.91 -16.20
N ALA A 486 -7.95 -3.87 -16.54
CA ALA A 486 -9.15 -4.01 -17.35
C ALA A 486 -8.87 -4.60 -18.74
N LEU A 487 -7.86 -4.10 -19.43
CA LEU A 487 -7.47 -4.58 -20.76
C LEU A 487 -7.00 -6.04 -20.72
N GLY A 488 -6.30 -6.43 -19.65
CA GLY A 488 -5.76 -7.77 -19.48
C GLY A 488 -6.77 -8.82 -19.05
N LYS A 489 -8.04 -8.48 -18.82
CA LYS A 489 -9.12 -9.43 -18.49
C LYS A 489 -9.83 -9.88 -19.77
N ASP A 490 -9.95 -11.18 -20.00
CA ASP A 490 -10.52 -11.72 -21.25
C ASP A 490 -12.00 -11.34 -21.40
N GLU A 491 -12.77 -11.56 -20.32
CA GLU A 491 -14.22 -11.35 -20.23
C GLU A 491 -14.61 -9.87 -20.06
N ALA A 492 -13.65 -8.95 -19.98
CA ALA A 492 -13.93 -7.53 -19.88
C ALA A 492 -14.66 -7.03 -21.12
N THR A 493 -15.66 -6.17 -20.90
CA THR A 493 -16.49 -5.62 -21.97
C THR A 493 -15.99 -4.24 -22.38
N PHE A 494 -15.88 -4.03 -23.69
CA PHE A 494 -15.42 -2.80 -24.32
C PHE A 494 -16.38 -2.37 -25.43
N MET A 495 -16.24 -1.13 -25.91
CA MET A 495 -17.14 -0.59 -26.93
C MET A 495 -16.91 -1.24 -28.29
N TRP A 496 -18.00 -1.37 -29.05
CA TRP A 496 -17.97 -1.79 -30.45
C TRP A 496 -18.05 -0.57 -31.36
N VAL A 497 -17.07 -0.44 -32.25
CA VAL A 497 -16.92 0.66 -33.20
C VAL A 497 -17.23 0.17 -34.60
N ARG A 498 -18.18 0.83 -35.29
CA ARG A 498 -18.51 0.52 -36.67
C ARG A 498 -17.31 0.78 -37.59
N MET A 499 -16.98 -0.20 -38.42
CA MET A 499 -15.91 -0.07 -39.39
C MET A 499 -16.36 0.72 -40.62
N PRO A 500 -15.42 1.36 -41.35
CA PRO A 500 -15.71 1.99 -42.63
C PRO A 500 -16.29 0.99 -43.64
N SER A 501 -17.09 1.49 -44.60
CA SER A 501 -17.83 0.64 -45.55
C SER A 501 -16.94 -0.23 -46.47
N GLU A 502 -15.66 0.11 -46.62
CA GLU A 502 -14.68 -0.72 -47.35
C GLU A 502 -14.49 -2.11 -46.71
N TYR A 503 -14.72 -2.22 -45.40
CA TYR A 503 -14.69 -3.48 -44.66
C TYR A 503 -16.00 -4.27 -44.79
N ASP A 504 -17.07 -3.70 -45.36
CA ASP A 504 -18.41 -4.31 -45.44
C ASP A 504 -18.63 -5.15 -46.71
N SER A 505 -17.56 -5.45 -47.45
CA SER A 505 -17.62 -6.24 -48.68
C SER A 505 -18.29 -7.60 -48.44
N PRO A 506 -19.22 -8.07 -49.31
CA PRO A 506 -20.04 -9.27 -49.06
C PRO A 506 -19.25 -10.53 -48.68
N ASN A 507 -18.07 -10.70 -49.28
CA ASN A 507 -17.20 -11.87 -49.09
C ASN A 507 -16.08 -11.66 -48.06
N MET A 508 -15.93 -10.46 -47.48
CA MET A 508 -14.89 -10.23 -46.48
C MET A 508 -15.27 -10.93 -45.17
N SER A 509 -14.40 -11.80 -44.71
CA SER A 509 -14.51 -12.46 -43.41
C SER A 509 -14.06 -11.53 -42.28
N GLN A 510 -14.49 -11.85 -41.05
CA GLN A 510 -14.09 -11.11 -39.86
C GLN A 510 -12.56 -11.12 -39.66
N GLN A 511 -11.91 -12.24 -39.96
CA GLN A 511 -10.45 -12.38 -39.83
C GLN A 511 -9.70 -11.53 -40.87
N GLU A 512 -10.17 -11.50 -42.12
CA GLU A 512 -9.57 -10.64 -43.16
C GLU A 512 -9.71 -9.16 -42.80
N ALA A 513 -10.90 -8.74 -42.35
CA ALA A 513 -11.13 -7.38 -41.88
C ALA A 513 -10.24 -7.03 -40.67
N GLN A 514 -10.06 -7.96 -39.73
CA GLN A 514 -9.16 -7.79 -38.59
C GLN A 514 -7.72 -7.57 -39.04
N ASN A 515 -7.23 -8.46 -39.90
CA ASN A 515 -5.85 -8.44 -40.36
C ASN A 515 -5.57 -7.16 -41.16
N ALA A 516 -6.52 -6.75 -42.01
CA ALA A 516 -6.43 -5.50 -42.78
C ALA A 516 -6.38 -4.26 -41.87
N PHE A 517 -7.23 -4.19 -40.84
CA PHE A 517 -7.22 -3.08 -39.90
C PHE A 517 -5.93 -3.06 -39.06
N ASN A 518 -5.52 -4.19 -38.51
CA ASN A 518 -4.32 -4.28 -37.67
C ASN A 518 -3.03 -4.01 -38.48
N ALA A 519 -3.02 -4.27 -39.79
CA ALA A 519 -1.90 -3.94 -40.68
C ALA A 519 -1.67 -2.42 -40.86
N LEU A 520 -2.61 -1.56 -40.44
CA LEU A 520 -2.46 -0.10 -40.52
C LEU A 520 -1.45 0.47 -39.53
N SER A 521 -1.08 -0.28 -38.50
CA SER A 521 -0.14 0.16 -37.47
C SER A 521 0.72 -0.99 -36.97
N ASN A 522 2.01 -0.73 -36.72
CA ASN A 522 2.89 -1.69 -36.05
C ASN A 522 2.78 -1.62 -34.52
N ASP A 523 2.00 -0.67 -33.98
CA ASP A 523 1.80 -0.51 -32.54
C ASP A 523 0.64 -1.40 -32.06
N PRO A 524 0.89 -2.39 -31.19
CA PRO A 524 -0.16 -3.26 -30.64
C PRO A 524 -1.27 -2.53 -29.88
N GLU A 525 -1.03 -1.31 -29.38
CA GLU A 525 -2.08 -0.50 -28.75
C GLU A 525 -3.13 -0.01 -29.76
N ASN A 526 -2.84 -0.07 -31.07
CA ASN A 526 -3.76 0.29 -32.15
C ASN A 526 -4.41 -0.94 -32.80
N HIS A 527 -4.17 -2.14 -32.30
CA HIS A 527 -4.76 -3.36 -32.84
C HIS A 527 -6.12 -3.62 -32.19
N THR A 528 -7.09 -4.09 -32.98
CA THR A 528 -8.36 -4.62 -32.46
C THR A 528 -8.26 -6.12 -32.24
N ARG A 529 -8.88 -6.59 -31.16
CA ARG A 529 -8.86 -8.01 -30.74
C ARG A 529 -10.02 -8.81 -31.35
N ALA A 530 -11.17 -8.19 -31.61
CA ALA A 530 -12.34 -8.91 -32.09
C ALA A 530 -13.15 -8.10 -33.11
N LEU A 531 -13.80 -8.81 -34.02
CA LEU A 531 -14.82 -8.27 -34.91
C LEU A 531 -16.13 -9.04 -34.77
N ARG A 532 -17.24 -8.33 -34.94
CA ARG A 532 -18.58 -8.90 -35.10
C ARG A 532 -19.22 -8.38 -36.38
N LYS A 533 -20.05 -9.21 -37.01
CA LYS A 533 -20.80 -8.85 -38.23
C LYS A 533 -22.25 -8.65 -37.86
N ILE A 534 -22.75 -7.44 -38.03
CA ILE A 534 -24.12 -7.06 -37.68
C ILE A 534 -24.97 -7.10 -38.96
N LYS A 535 -26.04 -7.90 -38.94
CA LYS A 535 -27.03 -7.95 -40.02
C LYS A 535 -28.02 -6.81 -39.86
N SER A 536 -28.33 -6.10 -40.95
CA SER A 536 -29.41 -5.11 -40.96
C SER A 536 -30.77 -5.79 -40.72
N THR A 537 -31.65 -5.15 -39.97
CA THR A 537 -33.01 -5.64 -39.68
C THR A 537 -33.96 -5.47 -40.87
N THR A 538 -33.59 -4.67 -41.88
CA THR A 538 -34.50 -4.28 -42.98
C THR A 538 -33.92 -4.45 -44.39
N ASN A 539 -32.64 -4.81 -44.54
CA ASN A 539 -31.98 -5.03 -45.83
C ASN A 539 -31.12 -6.30 -45.83
N SER A 540 -30.78 -6.82 -47.02
CA SER A 540 -29.76 -7.85 -47.25
C SER A 540 -28.31 -7.38 -46.97
N SER A 541 -28.13 -6.25 -46.27
CA SER A 541 -26.84 -5.66 -45.96
C SER A 541 -26.36 -6.04 -44.55
N SER A 542 -25.05 -6.18 -44.42
CA SER A 542 -24.36 -6.40 -43.15
C SER A 542 -23.21 -5.42 -43.04
N HIS A 543 -22.86 -5.02 -41.82
CA HIS A 543 -21.64 -4.24 -41.58
C HIS A 543 -20.78 -4.90 -40.50
N HIS A 544 -19.49 -4.58 -40.52
CA HIS A 544 -18.56 -5.00 -39.49
C HIS A 544 -18.46 -3.95 -38.38
N GLU A 545 -18.41 -4.44 -37.14
CA GLU A 545 -17.99 -3.66 -35.99
C GLU A 545 -16.76 -4.33 -35.39
N ARG A 546 -15.81 -3.53 -34.94
CA ARG A 546 -14.63 -3.98 -34.21
C ARG A 546 -14.74 -3.59 -32.75
N GLU A 547 -14.13 -4.37 -31.86
CA GLU A 547 -13.88 -3.89 -30.51
C GLU A 547 -12.94 -2.66 -30.60
N GLU A 548 -13.14 -1.67 -29.73
CA GLU A 548 -12.22 -0.55 -29.61
C GLU A 548 -10.79 -1.06 -29.32
N THR A 549 -9.79 -0.34 -29.81
CA THR A 549 -8.37 -0.69 -29.58
C THR A 549 -7.98 -0.41 -28.12
N PRO A 550 -6.89 -1.00 -27.60
CA PRO A 550 -6.37 -0.65 -26.27
C PRO A 550 -6.19 0.86 -26.07
N ARG A 551 -5.68 1.57 -27.08
CA ARG A 551 -5.52 3.03 -27.06
C ARG A 551 -6.86 3.74 -26.93
N GLU A 552 -7.84 3.40 -27.75
CA GLU A 552 -9.18 3.98 -27.70
C GLU A 552 -9.86 3.74 -26.35
N ALA A 553 -9.74 2.52 -25.81
CA ALA A 553 -10.26 2.18 -24.49
C ALA A 553 -9.63 3.01 -23.38
N ARG A 554 -8.30 3.18 -23.39
CA ARG A 554 -7.59 4.03 -22.40
C ARG A 554 -8.04 5.48 -22.48
N GLU A 555 -8.15 6.03 -23.68
CA GLU A 555 -8.60 7.41 -23.90
C GLU A 555 -10.05 7.61 -23.45
N ARG A 556 -10.91 6.62 -23.69
CA ARG A 556 -12.30 6.62 -23.22
C ARG A 556 -12.36 6.55 -21.70
N MET A 557 -11.67 5.61 -21.06
CA MET A 557 -11.64 5.45 -19.60
C MET A 557 -11.13 6.72 -18.90
N GLU A 558 -10.22 7.46 -19.54
CA GLU A 558 -9.70 8.72 -19.02
C GLU A 558 -10.76 9.84 -18.99
N LYS A 559 -11.68 9.86 -19.96
CA LYS A 559 -12.57 11.01 -20.23
C LYS A 559 -14.06 10.74 -19.97
N ASN A 560 -14.49 9.48 -20.03
CA ASN A 560 -15.90 9.11 -19.91
C ASN A 560 -16.22 8.65 -18.47
N PRO A 561 -17.07 9.38 -17.72
CA PRO A 561 -17.51 9.00 -16.38
C PRO A 561 -18.20 7.64 -16.30
N ASP A 562 -18.81 7.14 -17.39
CA ASP A 562 -19.45 5.81 -17.42
C ASP A 562 -18.44 4.67 -17.22
N ALA A 563 -17.14 4.95 -17.38
CA ALA A 563 -16.05 4.02 -17.17
C ALA A 563 -15.39 4.14 -15.78
N TRP A 564 -15.89 5.03 -14.91
CA TRP A 564 -15.36 5.24 -13.56
C TRP A 564 -16.11 4.38 -12.55
N SER A 565 -15.42 4.00 -11.47
CA SER A 565 -15.97 3.12 -10.42
C SER A 565 -16.27 3.90 -9.14
N GLU A 566 -17.24 3.45 -8.36
CA GLU A 566 -17.46 4.00 -7.01
C GLU A 566 -16.20 3.79 -6.15
N ASN A 567 -15.79 4.84 -5.42
CA ASN A 567 -14.72 4.75 -4.44
C ASN A 567 -15.13 3.77 -3.32
N SER A 568 -14.29 2.78 -3.08
CA SER A 568 -14.55 1.72 -2.11
C SER A 568 -14.30 2.16 -0.66
N TYR A 569 -13.58 3.26 -0.48
CA TYR A 569 -13.01 3.77 0.78
C TYR A 569 -12.06 2.80 1.51
N HIS A 570 -11.76 1.64 0.93
CA HIS A 570 -10.55 0.87 1.25
C HIS A 570 -9.36 1.73 0.83
N SER A 571 -8.44 2.05 1.73
CA SER A 571 -7.40 3.07 1.52
C SER A 571 -7.89 4.53 1.53
N GLY A 572 -9.17 4.82 1.78
CA GLY A 572 -9.70 6.19 1.70
C GLY A 572 -8.92 7.20 2.56
N LEU A 573 -8.47 6.76 3.74
CA LEU A 573 -7.66 7.60 4.63
C LEU A 573 -6.24 7.86 4.11
N LEU A 574 -5.68 6.96 3.28
CA LEU A 574 -4.31 7.07 2.76
C LEU A 574 -4.18 8.08 1.61
N ARG A 575 -5.32 8.50 1.04
CA ARG A 575 -5.36 9.36 -0.15
C ARG A 575 -5.21 10.85 0.17
N SER A 576 -5.07 11.21 1.44
CA SER A 576 -4.93 12.61 1.88
C SER A 576 -3.68 12.81 2.73
N PRO A 577 -2.73 13.66 2.30
CA PRO A 577 -1.61 14.10 3.14
C PRO A 577 -2.07 14.69 4.48
N GLU A 578 -3.24 15.34 4.53
CA GLU A 578 -3.75 15.95 5.76
C GLU A 578 -4.05 14.90 6.84
N ASN A 579 -4.54 13.71 6.47
CA ASN A 579 -4.78 12.64 7.44
C ASN A 579 -3.47 12.20 8.13
N HIS A 580 -2.39 12.10 7.35
CA HIS A 580 -1.08 11.72 7.88
C HIS A 580 -0.42 12.84 8.67
N ARG A 581 -0.56 14.08 8.21
CA ARG A 581 -0.08 15.27 8.90
C ARG A 581 -0.70 15.42 10.28
N TRP A 582 -2.02 15.30 10.38
CA TRP A 582 -2.74 15.59 11.62
C TRP A 582 -2.80 14.41 12.59
N VAL A 583 -2.84 13.17 12.07
CA VAL A 583 -3.07 11.95 12.86
C VAL A 583 -1.86 11.02 12.85
N THR A 584 -1.45 10.50 11.70
CA THR A 584 -0.40 9.46 11.64
C THR A 584 0.91 9.96 12.22
N ALA A 585 1.33 11.18 11.91
CA ALA A 585 2.54 11.79 12.46
C ALA A 585 2.54 11.88 14.00
N MET A 586 1.37 11.87 14.64
CA MET A 586 1.22 11.87 16.10
C MET A 586 1.25 10.47 16.71
N ASP A 587 1.02 9.43 15.91
CA ASP A 587 0.95 8.04 16.35
C ASP A 587 2.24 7.25 16.07
N ILE A 588 3.15 7.74 15.22
CA ILE A 588 4.48 7.12 15.03
C ILE A 588 5.34 7.24 16.29
N ALA A 589 6.22 6.27 16.53
CA ALA A 589 7.31 6.40 17.49
C ALA A 589 8.37 7.37 16.98
N ILE A 590 8.94 8.13 17.92
CA ILE A 590 10.08 9.01 17.67
C ILE A 590 11.29 8.54 18.50
N GLY A 591 12.48 8.73 17.95
CA GLY A 591 13.73 8.26 18.52
C GLY A 591 14.89 8.59 17.61
N GLN A 592 15.73 7.61 17.29
CA GLN A 592 16.85 7.77 16.35
C GLN A 592 16.65 6.96 15.06
N ALA A 593 17.33 7.41 14.00
CA ALA A 593 17.40 6.76 12.69
C ALA A 593 18.81 6.90 12.07
N LYS A 594 19.85 6.48 12.79
CA LYS A 594 21.25 6.57 12.32
C LYS A 594 21.47 5.87 10.97
N CYS A 595 20.67 4.85 10.67
CA CYS A 595 20.66 4.15 9.41
C CYS A 595 20.22 5.01 8.22
N LEU A 596 19.37 6.03 8.45
CA LEU A 596 18.95 6.99 7.44
C LEU A 596 19.86 8.24 7.41
N ASP A 597 20.45 8.59 8.56
CA ASP A 597 21.43 9.66 8.67
C ASP A 597 22.76 9.32 7.97
N ASP A 598 23.11 8.02 7.91
CA ASP A 598 24.23 7.48 7.16
C ASP A 598 23.84 7.25 5.68
N PRO A 599 24.34 8.06 4.72
CA PRO A 599 23.95 7.94 3.32
C PRO A 599 24.22 6.57 2.71
N ALA A 600 25.33 5.91 3.09
CA ALA A 600 25.68 4.61 2.54
C ALA A 600 24.68 3.53 2.96
N MET A 601 24.25 3.55 4.22
CA MET A 601 23.22 2.62 4.72
C MET A 601 21.84 3.00 4.23
N ARG A 602 21.48 4.29 4.25
CA ARG A 602 20.19 4.78 3.77
C ARG A 602 19.92 4.31 2.35
N ASP A 603 20.85 4.56 1.44
CA ASP A 603 20.65 4.33 0.02
C ASP A 603 20.50 2.82 -0.26
N VAL A 604 21.28 1.96 0.41
CA VAL A 604 21.13 0.50 0.24
C VAL A 604 19.84 -0.03 0.89
N LEU A 605 19.45 0.47 2.07
CA LEU A 605 18.23 0.02 2.76
C LEU A 605 16.97 0.41 1.97
N ILE A 606 16.93 1.62 1.40
CA ILE A 606 15.84 2.05 0.51
C ILE A 606 15.82 1.20 -0.77
N ALA A 607 16.98 0.93 -1.37
CA ALA A 607 17.05 0.14 -2.60
C ALA A 607 16.59 -1.31 -2.42
N ILE A 608 16.95 -1.98 -1.31
CA ILE A 608 16.55 -3.37 -1.05
C ILE A 608 15.12 -3.51 -0.51
N ALA A 609 14.51 -2.41 -0.06
CA ALA A 609 13.09 -2.37 0.32
C ALA A 609 12.16 -2.48 -0.89
N ASP A 610 12.61 -2.08 -2.08
CA ASP A 610 11.93 -2.40 -3.33
C ASP A 610 12.28 -3.84 -3.77
N TRP A 611 11.25 -4.62 -4.11
CA TRP A 611 11.42 -6.00 -4.58
C TRP A 611 11.65 -6.08 -6.09
N LYS A 612 11.38 -4.98 -6.82
CA LYS A 612 11.55 -4.85 -8.27
C LYS A 612 13.04 -4.74 -8.65
N ILE A 613 13.80 -5.73 -8.22
CA ILE A 613 15.26 -5.81 -8.37
C ILE A 613 15.54 -6.53 -9.68
N ASP A 614 15.45 -5.82 -10.80
CA ASP A 614 15.92 -6.34 -12.09
C ASP A 614 17.46 -6.45 -12.12
N LYS A 615 18.01 -6.92 -13.25
CA LYS A 615 19.45 -7.06 -13.41
C LYS A 615 20.21 -5.73 -13.22
N LYS A 616 19.72 -4.63 -13.79
CA LYS A 616 20.37 -3.32 -13.71
C LYS A 616 20.30 -2.75 -12.29
N VAL A 617 19.16 -2.91 -11.63
CA VAL A 617 18.94 -2.50 -10.24
C VAL A 617 19.85 -3.30 -9.31
N PHE A 618 19.98 -4.61 -9.50
CA PHE A 618 20.90 -5.43 -8.69
C PHE A 618 22.36 -5.02 -8.87
N GLU A 619 22.82 -4.82 -10.11
CA GLU A 619 24.16 -4.32 -10.41
C GLU A 619 24.44 -2.94 -9.78
N HIS A 620 23.40 -2.09 -9.64
CA HIS A 620 23.50 -0.83 -8.93
C HIS A 620 23.60 -1.05 -7.41
N ILE A 621 22.73 -1.91 -6.84
CA ILE A 621 22.75 -2.25 -5.40
C ILE A 621 24.11 -2.78 -4.97
N GLU A 622 24.72 -3.69 -5.74
CA GLU A 622 26.04 -4.27 -5.41
C GLU A 622 27.17 -3.21 -5.39
N LYS A 623 26.98 -2.09 -6.09
CA LYS A 623 27.93 -0.97 -6.12
C LYS A 623 27.68 0.06 -5.02
N LEU A 624 26.56 -0.01 -4.31
CA LEU A 624 26.27 0.92 -3.22
C LEU A 624 27.25 0.68 -2.06
N PRO A 625 27.84 1.73 -1.46
CA PRO A 625 28.78 1.57 -0.36
C PRO A 625 28.22 0.82 0.86
N GLY A 626 26.90 0.87 1.08
CA GLY A 626 26.22 0.13 2.14
C GLY A 626 26.12 -1.39 1.91
N TRP A 627 26.27 -1.88 0.67
CA TRP A 627 26.10 -3.30 0.33
C TRP A 627 27.02 -4.20 1.14
N VAL A 628 28.32 -3.87 1.16
CA VAL A 628 29.33 -4.64 1.89
C VAL A 628 29.15 -4.60 3.40
N ARG A 629 28.33 -3.66 3.90
CA ARG A 629 28.01 -3.55 5.31
C ARG A 629 26.86 -4.48 5.69
N LEU A 630 25.96 -4.86 4.78
CA LEU A 630 24.87 -5.79 5.05
C LEU A 630 25.38 -7.15 5.55
N SER A 631 24.60 -7.84 6.38
CA SER A 631 24.96 -9.20 6.79
C SER A 631 25.00 -10.16 5.59
N ASN A 632 25.80 -11.22 5.66
CA ASN A 632 25.86 -12.25 4.62
C ASN A 632 24.48 -12.87 4.33
N LYS A 633 23.64 -13.03 5.37
CA LYS A 633 22.27 -13.52 5.21
C LYS A 633 21.39 -12.54 4.45
N ALA A 634 21.50 -11.23 4.75
CA ALA A 634 20.79 -10.19 4.02
C ALA A 634 21.21 -10.12 2.55
N GLN A 635 22.52 -10.13 2.26
CA GLN A 635 23.03 -10.16 0.88
C GLN A 635 22.51 -11.39 0.11
N ALA A 636 22.50 -12.57 0.73
CA ALA A 636 21.97 -13.79 0.13
C ALA A 636 20.47 -13.68 -0.16
N LEU A 637 19.67 -13.10 0.74
CA LEU A 637 18.25 -12.89 0.52
C LEU A 637 17.97 -11.85 -0.58
N VAL A 638 18.75 -10.77 -0.65
CA VAL A 638 18.64 -9.77 -1.73
C VAL A 638 18.96 -10.39 -3.08
N LYS A 639 20.02 -11.20 -3.17
CA LYS A 639 20.36 -11.95 -4.39
C LYS A 639 19.25 -12.93 -4.78
N ALA A 640 18.68 -13.66 -3.81
CA ALA A 640 17.55 -14.54 -4.06
C ALA A 640 16.28 -13.76 -4.49
N SER A 641 16.10 -12.55 -3.98
CA SER A 641 14.99 -11.65 -4.38
C SER A 641 15.16 -11.14 -5.81
N ASN A 642 16.39 -10.85 -6.25
CA ASN A 642 16.70 -10.56 -7.66
C ASN A 642 16.39 -11.76 -8.56
N ASP A 643 16.87 -12.96 -8.20
CA ASP A 643 16.57 -14.19 -8.95
C ASP A 643 15.05 -14.45 -9.01
N TYR A 644 14.33 -14.20 -7.92
CA TYR A 644 12.88 -14.26 -7.89
C TYR A 644 12.27 -13.25 -8.85
N TYR A 645 12.60 -11.97 -8.78
CA TYR A 645 12.00 -10.94 -9.65
C TYR A 645 12.32 -11.15 -11.14
N VAL A 646 13.54 -11.57 -11.49
CA VAL A 646 13.93 -11.78 -12.88
C VAL A 646 13.33 -13.07 -13.44
N LYS A 647 13.36 -14.17 -12.67
CA LYS A 647 13.11 -15.54 -13.19
C LYS A 647 11.88 -16.23 -12.60
N GLY A 648 11.20 -15.64 -11.62
CA GLY A 648 10.16 -16.30 -10.82
C GLY A 648 10.70 -17.39 -9.88
N LYS A 649 12.02 -17.52 -9.74
CA LYS A 649 12.63 -18.57 -8.91
C LYS A 649 12.48 -18.23 -7.43
N PHE A 650 11.60 -18.94 -6.74
CA PHE A 650 11.41 -18.73 -5.31
C PHE A 650 12.69 -19.02 -4.51
N PRO A 651 13.01 -18.23 -3.46
CA PRO A 651 14.20 -18.49 -2.64
C PRO A 651 14.19 -19.87 -1.98
N PRO A 652 15.37 -20.47 -1.75
CA PRO A 652 15.46 -21.77 -1.08
C PRO A 652 14.93 -21.69 0.36
N SER A 653 14.47 -22.83 0.89
CA SER A 653 13.93 -22.95 2.25
C SER A 653 14.89 -22.55 3.36
N SER A 654 16.21 -22.59 3.11
CA SER A 654 17.24 -22.11 4.04
C SER A 654 17.24 -20.58 4.22
N LEU A 655 16.67 -19.83 3.27
CA LEU A 655 16.52 -18.37 3.35
C LEU A 655 15.06 -17.99 3.67
N VAL A 656 14.10 -18.69 3.09
CA VAL A 656 12.66 -18.44 3.26
C VAL A 656 11.95 -19.78 3.50
N PRO A 657 11.89 -20.25 4.75
CA PRO A 657 11.12 -21.44 5.10
C PRO A 657 9.63 -21.25 4.80
N LEU A 658 9.00 -22.29 4.23
CA LEU A 658 7.55 -22.32 4.01
C LEU A 658 6.81 -23.00 5.17
N THR A 659 7.35 -22.86 6.37
CA THR A 659 6.73 -23.30 7.62
C THR A 659 6.48 -22.06 8.48
N PRO A 660 5.26 -21.87 9.03
CA PRO A 660 4.97 -20.75 9.90
C PRO A 660 5.86 -20.76 11.16
N PRO A 661 6.26 -19.58 11.69
CA PRO A 661 6.91 -19.52 13.00
C PRO A 661 5.97 -20.01 14.11
N PRO A 662 6.48 -20.49 15.26
CA PRO A 662 5.67 -21.09 16.32
C PRO A 662 4.51 -20.22 16.82
N LEU A 663 4.68 -18.89 16.81
CA LEU A 663 3.66 -17.91 17.22
C LEU A 663 2.40 -17.92 16.33
N VAL A 664 2.49 -18.51 15.13
CA VAL A 664 1.43 -18.63 14.11
C VAL A 664 0.85 -20.06 14.06
N GLY A 665 1.28 -20.94 14.97
CA GLY A 665 0.86 -22.34 15.02
C GLY A 665 -0.59 -22.54 15.50
N PRO A 666 -1.14 -23.76 15.30
CA PRO A 666 -2.46 -24.12 15.84
C PRO A 666 -2.50 -23.95 17.36
N ALA A 667 -3.70 -23.71 17.90
CA ALA A 667 -3.88 -23.54 19.34
C ALA A 667 -3.23 -24.70 20.11
N LEU A 668 -2.34 -24.39 21.06
CA LEU A 668 -1.89 -25.38 22.03
C LEU A 668 -3.14 -25.94 22.71
N ASN A 669 -3.34 -27.26 22.65
CA ASN A 669 -4.44 -27.92 23.33
C ASN A 669 -4.56 -27.38 24.75
N ALA A 670 -5.73 -26.87 25.10
CA ALA A 670 -6.08 -26.41 26.44
C ALA A 670 -6.08 -27.61 27.41
N GLY A 671 -4.88 -28.03 27.82
CA GLY A 671 -4.65 -29.15 28.73
C GLY A 671 -3.29 -29.09 29.44
N ALA A 672 -2.60 -27.95 29.40
CA ALA A 672 -1.30 -27.78 30.04
C ALA A 672 -1.18 -26.42 30.75
N VAL A 673 -2.23 -26.02 31.49
CA VAL A 673 -2.11 -25.11 32.62
C VAL A 673 -3.21 -25.53 33.63
N GLU A 674 -2.88 -26.48 34.50
CA GLU A 674 -3.51 -26.60 35.83
C GLU A 674 -2.72 -25.74 36.83
#